data_AF-A0A2A9MDT3-F1
#
_entry.id   AF-A0A2A9MDT3-F1
#
_cell.length_a   1.000
_cell.length_b   1.000
_cell.length_c   1.000
_cell.angle_alpha   90.00
_cell.angle_beta   90.00
_cell.angle_gamma   90.00
#
_symmetry.space_group_name_H-M   'P 1'
#
loop_
_entity.id
_entity.type
_entity.pdbx_description
1 polymer ?
#
loop_
_entity_poly.entity_id
_entity_poly.type
_entity_poly.pdbx_seq_one_letter_code
_entity_poly.pdbx_strand_id
1 'polypeptide(L)'
;MDPHGRASGGTGVAGVSAARDPPVCASGADSRSLPPGGAASSSARLSAADAAPASASSAFSAGFSSASRRPGPSPGSAPPAGVPLPASSASAFSSRTFGVDEGRTSGSVFNLLPPSACRAISFFLVAGFSLASVASLAVYSHVAVLQLVLFGVSLAYFLAFLSLAWQVDGLIGPRVGLLPLDEHLPVLEQRASVPASPHIKFLMKTVYQIATLACGRKNNVLPSQLAYGGAAISLFNAALSLGAPGLPRALWQTACFAVLYVEYLAFRYMAREFLSFQWDVLLLETGFIAVFAALCGTAATPFAAGVAVMCLRLLAVKLLFCSGICKFASGDPKWSSFTAMNYHYWTQPLPNFVSWFAYWGSHKRAQTVLAVAFEVLGPLLILFGRWGRIVALICFILTMVAIFLTGNYGFFNFLSCVVCLSLLDDSLLIFNFTAVPEVPSVLQRATGSLAAMFLGCVALSFYALFSLTTVALFLKLWQRPLLDPPALCARIYGELAPLHACNVYGLFASVTTSRYEVIIEELHLVEDTTASPPTTRETWVELDFLYKPGDVDRRPQWLWFGHMPRLDWRLWFLPLRLSRLISLAMRDGAAPAAVTAALQQGAAGLYPPWWSVLLARICRRQPEVLALLGPQRNIDLARAPRPRGLRVSLFDYRFRPPPNQPLYAAFFPEGLRPLSQQEIHEMEEELQNWEVGSWWMRRRHRTIDLLSIRSSSKSAEESHSASASEALDDEPAEMHS
;
A
#
# COMPACT_ATOMS: atom_id res chain seq x y z
N MET A 1 -11.76 -64.60 -41.01
CA MET A 1 -10.39 -65.09 -40.80
C MET A 1 -10.17 -65.14 -39.31
N ASP A 2 -10.12 -66.37 -38.79
CA ASP A 2 -9.59 -66.77 -37.48
C ASP A 2 -8.18 -67.36 -37.73
N PRO A 3 -7.39 -67.84 -36.76
CA PRO A 3 -7.32 -67.53 -35.31
C PRO A 3 -5.84 -67.44 -34.80
N HIS A 4 -5.68 -67.59 -33.47
CA HIS A 4 -4.52 -68.06 -32.66
C HIS A 4 -3.82 -67.01 -31.76
N GLY A 5 -3.57 -67.28 -30.47
CA GLY A 5 -3.91 -68.51 -29.72
C GLY A 5 -3.77 -68.45 -28.18
N ARG A 6 -4.34 -69.48 -27.53
CA ARG A 6 -4.08 -69.90 -26.12
C ARG A 6 -2.69 -70.59 -26.06
N ALA A 7 -2.08 -71.00 -24.94
CA ALA A 7 -2.52 -71.28 -23.55
C ALA A 7 -1.30 -71.11 -22.58
N SER A 8 -1.12 -71.71 -21.38
CA SER A 8 -1.87 -72.67 -20.55
C SER A 8 -1.31 -72.73 -19.11
N GLY A 9 -2.20 -72.84 -18.11
CA GLY A 9 -1.98 -73.68 -16.90
C GLY A 9 -1.55 -72.97 -15.60
N GLY A 10 -1.97 -73.37 -14.39
CA GLY A 10 -3.05 -74.31 -14.04
C GLY A 10 -2.72 -75.29 -12.90
N THR A 11 -3.10 -74.95 -11.65
CA THR A 11 -3.30 -75.78 -10.43
C THR A 11 -3.56 -74.81 -9.25
N GLY A 12 -4.37 -75.07 -8.21
CA GLY A 12 -5.41 -76.09 -7.99
C GLY A 12 -5.89 -76.08 -6.51
N VAL A 13 -7.21 -76.23 -6.28
CA VAL A 13 -7.87 -76.71 -5.01
C VAL A 13 -7.69 -75.84 -3.73
N ALA A 14 -8.65 -75.00 -3.30
CA ALA A 14 -9.88 -75.28 -2.51
C ALA A 14 -9.64 -75.72 -1.03
N GLY A 15 -10.35 -75.22 0.00
CA GLY A 15 -11.39 -74.16 0.08
C GLY A 15 -12.07 -74.11 1.48
N VAL A 16 -13.16 -73.32 1.65
CA VAL A 16 -14.24 -73.45 2.69
C VAL A 16 -13.82 -73.16 4.17
N SER A 17 -14.56 -72.47 5.06
CA SER A 17 -15.77 -71.61 5.02
C SER A 17 -15.89 -70.74 6.31
N ALA A 18 -16.69 -69.67 6.21
CA ALA A 18 -17.06 -68.62 7.17
C ALA A 18 -17.56 -68.99 8.60
N ALA A 19 -17.50 -68.01 9.54
CA ALA A 19 -18.66 -67.58 10.37
C ALA A 19 -18.42 -66.33 11.28
N ARG A 20 -19.41 -65.41 11.30
CA ARG A 20 -19.94 -64.56 12.43
C ARG A 20 -19.04 -63.61 13.26
N ASP A 21 -19.24 -62.30 13.04
CA ASP A 21 -19.81 -61.25 13.94
C ASP A 21 -19.34 -61.00 15.42
N PRO A 22 -19.51 -59.76 15.96
CA PRO A 22 -18.62 -59.13 16.97
C PRO A 22 -19.35 -58.85 18.34
N PRO A 23 -19.11 -57.78 19.16
CA PRO A 23 -18.01 -56.78 19.36
C PRO A 23 -17.60 -56.58 20.86
N VAL A 24 -16.91 -55.45 21.20
CA VAL A 24 -16.97 -54.61 22.47
C VAL A 24 -15.62 -54.29 23.18
N CYS A 25 -15.60 -53.08 23.78
CA CYS A 25 -14.62 -52.28 24.56
C CYS A 25 -14.04 -52.95 25.86
N ALA A 26 -13.25 -52.34 26.78
CA ALA A 26 -12.83 -50.93 27.04
C ALA A 26 -11.65 -50.78 28.06
N SER A 27 -11.00 -49.59 28.07
CA SER A 27 -10.59 -48.78 29.27
C SER A 27 -9.43 -49.16 30.25
N GLY A 28 -8.86 -48.11 30.89
CA GLY A 28 -7.95 -48.13 32.07
C GLY A 28 -6.47 -47.81 31.73
N ALA A 29 -5.78 -46.73 32.10
CA ALA A 29 -5.79 -45.70 33.17
C ALA A 29 -4.71 -45.90 34.27
N ASP A 30 -4.06 -44.78 34.67
CA ASP A 30 -3.14 -44.57 35.82
C ASP A 30 -1.76 -45.27 35.86
N SER A 31 -0.73 -44.82 36.62
CA SER A 31 -0.26 -43.46 36.99
C SER A 31 1.12 -43.56 37.72
N ARG A 32 1.96 -42.50 37.70
CA ARG A 32 3.13 -42.25 38.63
C ARG A 32 4.30 -43.28 38.54
N SER A 33 5.55 -43.07 38.99
CA SER A 33 6.32 -41.91 39.52
C SER A 33 7.85 -42.15 39.43
N LEU A 34 8.65 -41.06 39.42
CA LEU A 34 10.12 -40.90 39.55
C LEU A 34 10.69 -41.26 40.97
N PRO A 35 12.01 -41.08 41.29
CA PRO A 35 13.27 -41.08 40.50
C PRO A 35 14.14 -42.29 41.00
N PRO A 36 15.36 -42.24 41.63
CA PRO A 36 16.60 -41.40 41.62
C PRO A 36 17.78 -42.09 40.85
N GLY A 37 19.04 -41.60 40.79
CA GLY A 37 19.65 -40.29 41.12
C GLY A 37 21.16 -40.37 41.43
N GLY A 38 21.95 -39.34 41.02
CA GLY A 38 23.35 -39.11 41.42
C GLY A 38 24.42 -39.33 40.31
N ALA A 39 25.52 -38.58 40.23
CA ALA A 39 25.89 -37.32 40.91
C ALA A 39 27.08 -36.62 40.20
N ALA A 40 27.17 -35.27 40.32
CA ALA A 40 28.37 -34.40 40.36
C ALA A 40 29.56 -34.57 39.36
N SER A 41 30.34 -33.55 38.93
CA SER A 41 30.28 -32.07 38.88
C SER A 41 31.56 -31.59 38.10
N SER A 42 31.94 -30.34 37.84
CA SER A 42 31.38 -28.99 38.09
C SER A 42 31.96 -27.97 37.09
N SER A 43 31.27 -26.85 36.84
CA SER A 43 31.84 -25.48 36.63
C SER A 43 30.71 -24.50 36.26
N ALA A 44 30.87 -23.21 36.62
CA ALA A 44 29.74 -22.29 36.74
C ALA A 44 29.64 -21.24 35.62
N ARG A 45 28.41 -21.12 35.09
CA ARG A 45 27.59 -19.90 34.94
C ARG A 45 28.25 -18.56 34.56
N LEU A 46 27.72 -17.98 33.48
CA LEU A 46 27.17 -16.62 33.48
C LEU A 46 25.94 -16.61 32.55
N SER A 47 24.83 -15.97 32.96
CA SER A 47 23.55 -16.05 32.24
C SER A 47 22.82 -14.71 32.14
N ALA A 48 22.26 -14.47 30.95
CA ALA A 48 21.10 -13.62 30.65
C ALA A 48 21.18 -12.10 30.90
N ALA A 49 20.94 -11.35 29.81
CA ALA A 49 20.09 -10.17 29.82
C ALA A 49 19.43 -10.01 28.44
N ASP A 50 18.10 -9.92 28.39
CA ASP A 50 17.33 -9.85 27.15
C ASP A 50 17.49 -8.50 26.41
N ALA A 51 17.69 -8.56 25.09
CA ALA A 51 17.61 -7.41 24.20
C ALA A 51 16.49 -7.62 23.17
N ALA A 52 15.27 -7.20 23.49
CA ALA A 52 14.14 -7.27 22.57
C ALA A 52 14.28 -6.22 21.44
N PRO A 53 14.21 -6.59 20.15
CA PRO A 53 14.35 -5.63 19.06
C PRO A 53 13.09 -4.76 18.92
N ALA A 54 13.26 -3.44 18.97
CA ALA A 54 12.18 -2.47 18.85
C ALA A 54 11.57 -2.48 17.43
N SER A 55 10.25 -2.67 17.35
CA SER A 55 9.51 -2.72 16.07
C SER A 55 9.15 -1.31 15.57
N ALA A 56 10.07 -0.71 14.80
CA ALA A 56 9.83 0.57 14.13
C ALA A 56 8.76 0.42 13.02
N SER A 57 7.50 0.75 13.34
CA SER A 57 6.38 0.75 12.38
C SER A 57 6.15 2.15 11.79
N SER A 58 5.80 2.21 10.50
CA SER A 58 5.75 3.45 9.73
C SER A 58 4.57 4.35 10.13
N ALA A 59 4.89 5.59 10.54
CA ALA A 59 3.98 6.57 11.13
C ALA A 59 2.93 7.21 10.18
N PHE A 60 2.65 6.59 9.03
CA PHE A 60 1.51 6.93 8.16
C PHE A 60 0.41 5.85 8.15
N SER A 61 0.70 4.65 8.68
CA SER A 61 -0.29 3.60 8.97
C SER A 61 -0.49 3.35 10.47
N ALA A 62 0.39 3.90 11.33
CA ALA A 62 0.40 3.64 12.78
C ALA A 62 -0.71 4.36 13.59
N GLY A 63 -1.71 4.97 12.94
CA GLY A 63 -2.87 5.55 13.63
C GLY A 63 -3.91 4.52 14.10
N PHE A 64 -3.83 3.26 13.63
CA PHE A 64 -4.93 2.30 13.74
C PHE A 64 -4.50 0.86 14.09
N SER A 65 -3.56 0.68 15.01
CA SER A 65 -3.23 -0.63 15.61
C SER A 65 -3.70 -0.71 17.06
N SER A 66 -4.62 -1.64 17.36
CA SER A 66 -5.17 -1.82 18.70
C SER A 66 -4.26 -2.70 19.57
N ALA A 67 -3.54 -2.10 20.50
CA ALA A 67 -2.87 -2.85 21.57
C ALA A 67 -3.92 -3.41 22.55
N SER A 68 -3.95 -4.73 22.72
CA SER A 68 -4.89 -5.41 23.62
C SER A 68 -4.47 -5.25 25.08
N ARG A 69 -5.30 -4.57 25.89
CA ARG A 69 -5.14 -4.57 27.35
C ARG A 69 -5.62 -5.90 27.93
N ARG A 70 -4.76 -6.59 28.69
CA ARG A 70 -5.18 -7.60 29.68
C ARG A 70 -5.71 -6.89 30.94
N PRO A 71 -6.62 -7.50 31.71
CA PRO A 71 -7.04 -6.96 33.00
C PRO A 71 -5.91 -7.07 34.04
N GLY A 72 -5.76 -6.04 34.89
CA GLY A 72 -4.78 -6.04 35.98
C GLY A 72 -5.36 -6.55 37.31
N PRO A 73 -4.52 -7.02 38.25
CA PRO A 73 -4.93 -7.36 39.61
C PRO A 73 -4.95 -6.15 40.55
N SER A 74 -5.63 -6.33 41.69
CA SER A 74 -5.86 -5.36 42.78
C SER A 74 -4.62 -5.10 43.67
N PRO A 75 -4.61 -4.05 44.52
CA PRO A 75 -3.39 -3.49 45.09
C PRO A 75 -2.95 -4.09 46.43
N GLY A 76 -1.64 -4.00 46.74
CA GLY A 76 -1.09 -4.33 48.06
C GLY A 76 0.36 -3.86 48.28
N SER A 77 0.61 -3.26 49.46
CA SER A 77 1.89 -3.02 50.15
C SER A 77 3.04 -2.23 49.46
N ALA A 78 3.40 -1.09 50.05
CA ALA A 78 4.77 -0.52 50.05
C ALA A 78 5.58 -1.11 51.24
N PRO A 79 6.93 -1.11 51.24
CA PRO A 79 7.74 0.02 51.78
C PRO A 79 9.17 0.11 51.13
N PRO A 80 10.23 0.66 51.77
CA PRO A 80 10.47 2.06 52.20
C PRO A 80 11.70 2.71 51.49
N ALA A 81 12.10 3.93 51.90
CA ALA A 81 13.11 4.77 51.25
C ALA A 81 14.56 4.65 51.80
N GLY A 82 15.56 5.08 51.02
CA GLY A 82 16.96 5.21 51.48
C GLY A 82 17.99 5.76 50.47
N VAL A 83 18.13 7.11 50.43
CA VAL A 83 19.37 7.95 50.28
C VAL A 83 20.30 7.78 49.02
N PRO A 84 20.90 8.86 48.45
CA PRO A 84 21.37 8.88 47.05
C PRO A 84 22.91 9.07 46.83
N LEU A 85 23.35 9.03 45.55
CA LEU A 85 24.48 9.75 44.86
C LEU A 85 25.10 8.88 43.74
N PRO A 86 25.84 9.42 42.74
CA PRO A 86 25.65 10.65 41.96
C PRO A 86 25.54 10.37 40.43
N ALA A 87 25.42 11.43 39.62
CA ALA A 87 25.02 11.33 38.20
C ALA A 87 26.12 10.92 37.20
N SER A 88 25.70 10.24 36.13
CA SER A 88 26.31 10.34 34.79
C SER A 88 25.21 10.56 33.74
N SER A 89 25.43 11.50 32.81
CA SER A 89 24.37 12.11 32.02
C SER A 89 24.13 11.40 30.68
N ALA A 90 23.10 10.55 30.63
CA ALA A 90 22.47 10.10 29.40
C ALA A 90 20.94 10.20 29.56
N SER A 91 20.36 11.36 29.22
CA SER A 91 18.93 11.61 29.38
C SER A 91 18.11 10.85 28.33
N ALA A 92 17.73 9.61 28.66
CA ALA A 92 16.73 8.87 27.92
C ALA A 92 15.39 9.65 27.89
N PHE A 93 14.79 9.76 26.70
CA PHE A 93 13.47 10.35 26.52
C PHE A 93 12.42 9.50 27.25
N SER A 94 12.05 9.92 28.46
CA SER A 94 11.06 9.24 29.29
C SER A 94 9.64 9.55 28.83
N SER A 95 8.84 8.51 28.59
CA SER A 95 7.43 8.63 28.26
C SER A 95 6.63 9.16 29.47
N ARG A 96 6.34 10.46 29.48
CA ARG A 96 5.33 11.06 30.36
C ARG A 96 4.14 11.57 29.55
N THR A 97 3.02 10.87 29.67
CA THR A 97 1.71 11.34 29.22
C THR A 97 1.22 12.49 30.09
N PHE A 98 1.21 13.73 29.59
CA PHE A 98 0.54 14.86 30.22
C PHE A 98 0.01 15.87 29.18
N GLY A 99 -1.11 16.50 29.52
CA GLY A 99 -1.54 17.83 29.05
C GLY A 99 -1.51 18.10 27.55
N VAL A 100 -2.64 17.86 26.86
CA VAL A 100 -2.92 18.58 25.61
C VAL A 100 -3.38 19.98 25.97
N ASP A 101 -2.44 20.92 26.07
CA ASP A 101 -2.78 22.34 26.19
C ASP A 101 -3.31 22.88 24.86
N GLU A 102 -4.41 23.62 24.94
CA GLU A 102 -5.24 24.03 23.80
C GLU A 102 -4.63 25.17 22.99
N GLY A 103 -3.59 24.85 22.21
CA GLY A 103 -3.06 25.70 21.14
C GLY A 103 -4.03 25.86 19.98
N ARG A 104 -5.18 26.51 20.22
CA ARG A 104 -6.17 27.04 19.26
C ARG A 104 -6.43 26.13 18.05
N THR A 105 -6.82 24.89 18.31
CA THR A 105 -7.35 24.01 17.26
C THR A 105 -8.63 24.65 16.71
N SER A 106 -8.64 24.97 15.41
CA SER A 106 -9.93 25.19 14.72
C SER A 106 -10.67 23.87 14.79
N GLY A 107 -11.66 23.77 15.69
CA GLY A 107 -12.41 22.55 15.89
C GLY A 107 -13.01 22.10 14.56
N SER A 108 -12.71 20.87 14.14
CA SER A 108 -13.41 20.27 13.01
C SER A 108 -14.91 20.36 13.27
N VAL A 109 -15.74 20.58 12.24
CA VAL A 109 -17.20 20.70 12.38
C VAL A 109 -17.79 19.46 13.10
N PHE A 110 -17.14 18.31 12.97
CA PHE A 110 -17.51 17.07 13.67
C PHE A 110 -17.27 17.09 15.19
N ASN A 111 -16.54 18.09 15.72
CA ASN A 111 -16.43 18.31 17.16
C ASN A 111 -17.75 18.78 17.80
N LEU A 112 -18.74 19.20 17.00
CA LEU A 112 -20.09 19.56 17.45
C LEU A 112 -21.01 18.35 17.66
N LEU A 113 -20.73 17.20 17.02
CA LEU A 113 -21.61 16.02 17.09
C LEU A 113 -21.27 15.14 18.31
N PRO A 114 -22.22 14.82 19.21
CA PRO A 114 -21.96 13.96 20.35
C PRO A 114 -21.68 12.50 19.92
N PRO A 115 -20.91 11.70 20.68
CA PRO A 115 -20.57 10.32 20.33
C PRO A 115 -21.79 9.41 20.06
N SER A 116 -22.92 9.68 20.70
CA SER A 116 -24.21 9.01 20.42
C SER A 116 -24.74 9.30 19.02
N ALA A 117 -24.66 10.55 18.55
CA ALA A 117 -25.03 10.94 17.20
C ALA A 117 -24.08 10.33 16.17
N CYS A 118 -22.76 10.35 16.41
CA CYS A 118 -21.79 9.69 15.52
C CYS A 118 -22.08 8.18 15.37
N ARG A 119 -22.44 7.50 16.48
CA ARG A 119 -22.91 6.10 16.43
C ARG A 119 -24.17 5.96 15.58
N ALA A 120 -25.22 6.71 15.90
CA ALA A 120 -26.49 6.67 15.18
C ALA A 120 -26.30 6.89 13.66
N ILE A 121 -25.56 7.93 13.26
CA ILE A 121 -25.28 8.25 11.86
C ILE A 121 -24.55 7.09 11.17
N SER A 122 -23.49 6.54 11.76
CA SER A 122 -22.76 5.41 11.16
C SER A 122 -23.62 4.16 10.97
N PHE A 123 -24.51 3.84 11.91
CA PHE A 123 -25.45 2.73 11.77
C PHE A 123 -26.55 3.02 10.74
N PHE A 124 -27.18 4.19 10.79
CA PHE A 124 -28.26 4.57 9.86
C PHE A 124 -27.76 4.68 8.41
N LEU A 125 -26.54 5.16 8.18
CA LEU A 125 -25.94 5.17 6.84
C LEU A 125 -25.83 3.75 6.28
N VAL A 126 -25.18 2.82 7.00
CA VAL A 126 -25.02 1.44 6.52
C VAL A 126 -26.38 0.77 6.33
N ALA A 127 -27.30 0.88 7.30
CA ALA A 127 -28.64 0.31 7.20
C ALA A 127 -29.46 0.90 6.04
N GLY A 128 -29.36 2.21 5.79
CA GLY A 128 -30.00 2.88 4.66
C GLY A 128 -29.48 2.38 3.31
N PHE A 129 -28.15 2.25 3.16
CA PHE A 129 -27.55 1.69 1.95
C PHE A 129 -27.88 0.21 1.75
N SER A 130 -27.98 -0.57 2.82
CA SER A 130 -28.51 -1.94 2.78
C SER A 130 -29.94 -1.96 2.27
N LEU A 131 -30.85 -1.19 2.87
CA LEU A 131 -32.27 -1.17 2.52
C LEU A 131 -32.52 -0.70 1.08
N ALA A 132 -31.87 0.38 0.65
CA ALA A 132 -31.93 0.86 -0.73
C ALA A 132 -31.41 -0.18 -1.75
N SER A 133 -30.44 -1.02 -1.33
CA SER A 133 -29.90 -2.08 -2.18
C SER A 133 -30.79 -3.33 -2.20
N VAL A 134 -31.42 -3.70 -1.08
CA VAL A 134 -32.46 -4.75 -1.03
C VAL A 134 -33.66 -4.36 -1.90
N ALA A 135 -34.11 -3.11 -1.84
CA ALA A 135 -35.19 -2.61 -2.70
C ALA A 135 -34.83 -2.68 -4.20
N SER A 136 -33.54 -2.53 -4.56
CA SER A 136 -33.07 -2.77 -5.94
C SER A 136 -33.15 -4.25 -6.31
N LEU A 137 -32.68 -5.13 -5.43
CA LEU A 137 -32.63 -6.58 -5.66
C LEU A 137 -34.03 -7.21 -5.76
N ALA A 138 -35.03 -6.64 -5.09
CA ALA A 138 -36.42 -7.08 -5.21
C ALA A 138 -37.05 -6.81 -6.59
N VAL A 139 -36.45 -5.93 -7.41
CA VAL A 139 -37.03 -5.45 -8.68
C VAL A 139 -36.15 -5.79 -9.90
N TYR A 140 -34.83 -5.85 -9.74
CA TYR A 140 -33.89 -5.96 -10.86
C TYR A 140 -32.89 -7.10 -10.72
N SER A 141 -32.53 -7.70 -11.86
CA SER A 141 -31.39 -8.62 -11.97
C SER A 141 -30.06 -7.85 -11.98
N HIS A 142 -29.01 -8.50 -11.48
CA HIS A 142 -27.66 -7.96 -11.35
C HIS A 142 -26.56 -8.97 -11.77
N VAL A 143 -26.91 -10.04 -12.49
CA VAL A 143 -25.98 -11.12 -12.89
C VAL A 143 -25.02 -10.66 -13.97
N ALA A 144 -25.50 -9.96 -14.99
CA ALA A 144 -24.66 -9.44 -16.07
C ALA A 144 -23.79 -8.27 -15.59
N VAL A 145 -24.32 -7.38 -14.74
CA VAL A 145 -23.53 -6.33 -14.07
C VAL A 145 -22.42 -6.96 -13.23
N LEU A 146 -22.70 -8.03 -12.48
CA LEU A 146 -21.67 -8.70 -11.69
C LEU A 146 -20.56 -9.28 -12.57
N GLN A 147 -20.89 -9.93 -13.70
CA GLN A 147 -19.87 -10.45 -14.62
C GLN A 147 -19.01 -9.33 -15.24
N LEU A 148 -19.62 -8.19 -15.61
CA LEU A 148 -18.88 -7.02 -16.07
C LEU A 148 -17.92 -6.48 -15.00
N VAL A 149 -18.34 -6.44 -13.73
CA VAL A 149 -17.46 -6.04 -12.63
C VAL A 149 -16.33 -7.06 -12.43
N LEU A 150 -16.60 -8.37 -12.42
CA LEU A 150 -15.56 -9.41 -12.26
C LEU A 150 -14.54 -9.39 -13.42
N PHE A 151 -14.98 -9.14 -14.65
CA PHE A 151 -14.10 -8.87 -15.79
C PHE A 151 -13.20 -7.65 -15.52
N GLY A 152 -13.79 -6.53 -15.11
CA GLY A 152 -13.04 -5.31 -14.76
C GLY A 152 -12.05 -5.52 -13.61
N VAL A 153 -12.39 -6.27 -12.56
CA VAL A 153 -11.49 -6.58 -11.44
C VAL A 153 -10.33 -7.47 -11.90
N SER A 154 -10.58 -8.40 -12.82
CA SER A 154 -9.51 -9.21 -13.45
C SER A 154 -8.53 -8.35 -14.24
N LEU A 155 -9.04 -7.37 -15.01
CA LEU A 155 -8.17 -6.38 -15.68
C LEU A 155 -7.42 -5.48 -14.69
N ALA A 156 -8.03 -5.11 -13.57
CA ALA A 156 -7.37 -4.30 -12.54
C ALA A 156 -6.22 -5.06 -11.88
N TYR A 157 -6.40 -6.36 -11.60
CA TYR A 157 -5.31 -7.24 -11.18
C TYR A 157 -4.21 -7.34 -12.25
N PHE A 158 -4.56 -7.53 -13.52
CA PHE A 158 -3.58 -7.57 -14.62
C PHE A 158 -2.71 -6.31 -14.66
N LEU A 159 -3.31 -5.12 -14.61
CA LEU A 159 -2.59 -3.85 -14.59
C LEU A 159 -1.71 -3.70 -13.33
N ALA A 160 -2.22 -4.11 -12.16
CA ALA A 160 -1.49 -4.03 -10.90
C ALA A 160 -0.27 -4.97 -10.86
N PHE A 161 -0.42 -6.20 -11.34
CA PHE A 161 0.64 -7.19 -11.43
C PHE A 161 1.68 -6.84 -12.50
N LEU A 162 1.25 -6.45 -13.72
CA LEU A 162 2.16 -6.00 -14.78
C LEU A 162 2.95 -4.75 -14.34
N SER A 163 2.28 -3.79 -13.69
CA SER A 163 2.94 -2.63 -13.10
C SER A 163 3.96 -3.00 -12.02
N LEU A 164 3.75 -4.09 -11.28
CA LEU A 164 4.66 -4.53 -10.23
C LEU A 164 5.85 -5.29 -10.81
N ALA A 165 5.62 -6.16 -11.79
CA ALA A 165 6.64 -7.00 -12.41
C ALA A 165 7.85 -6.22 -12.95
N TRP A 166 7.65 -5.01 -13.48
CA TRP A 166 8.72 -4.14 -14.01
C TRP A 166 9.67 -3.54 -12.97
N GLN A 167 9.34 -3.60 -11.68
CA GLN A 167 10.10 -2.91 -10.62
C GLN A 167 10.37 -3.78 -9.38
N VAL A 168 9.61 -4.86 -9.19
CA VAL A 168 9.59 -5.62 -7.93
C VAL A 168 10.93 -6.25 -7.55
N ASP A 169 11.77 -6.62 -8.51
CA ASP A 169 13.11 -7.17 -8.24
C ASP A 169 14.04 -6.10 -7.63
N GLY A 170 13.99 -4.86 -8.10
CA GLY A 170 14.68 -3.73 -7.48
C GLY A 170 14.12 -3.36 -6.10
N LEU A 171 12.84 -3.65 -5.84
CA LEU A 171 12.18 -3.31 -4.57
C LEU A 171 12.39 -4.37 -3.48
N ILE A 172 12.24 -5.66 -3.80
CA ILE A 172 12.26 -6.80 -2.85
C ILE A 172 13.10 -8.00 -3.32
N GLY A 173 13.92 -7.86 -4.36
CA GLY A 173 14.82 -8.93 -4.81
C GLY A 173 15.63 -9.50 -3.64
N PRO A 174 15.67 -10.83 -3.43
CA PRO A 174 16.05 -11.45 -2.15
C PRO A 174 17.31 -10.92 -1.46
N ARG A 175 18.35 -10.56 -2.25
CA ARG A 175 19.63 -10.04 -1.76
C ARG A 175 19.99 -8.62 -2.20
N VAL A 176 19.32 -8.08 -3.21
CA VAL A 176 19.71 -6.83 -3.88
C VAL A 176 18.69 -5.71 -3.73
N GLY A 177 17.41 -6.07 -3.58
CA GLY A 177 16.32 -5.11 -3.51
C GLY A 177 16.42 -4.14 -2.32
N LEU A 178 15.71 -3.01 -2.42
CA LEU A 178 15.66 -1.98 -1.39
C LEU A 178 15.14 -2.48 -0.03
N LEU A 179 14.34 -3.55 -0.04
CA LEU A 179 13.87 -4.29 1.13
C LEU A 179 14.13 -5.79 0.90
N PRO A 180 15.36 -6.28 1.14
CA PRO A 180 15.74 -7.68 0.87
C PRO A 180 14.76 -8.67 1.51
N LEU A 181 14.27 -9.62 0.72
CA LEU A 181 13.29 -10.59 1.19
C LEU A 181 13.92 -11.65 2.10
N ASP A 182 15.18 -12.03 1.86
CA ASP A 182 15.93 -12.99 2.68
C ASP A 182 15.94 -12.56 4.16
N GLU A 183 16.13 -11.27 4.43
CA GLU A 183 16.14 -10.66 5.76
C GLU A 183 14.73 -10.59 6.40
N HIS A 184 13.66 -10.66 5.61
CA HIS A 184 12.29 -10.47 6.10
C HIS A 184 11.53 -11.79 6.33
N LEU A 185 11.96 -12.91 5.73
CA LEU A 185 11.30 -14.21 5.90
C LEU A 185 11.06 -14.61 7.37
N PRO A 186 12.01 -14.48 8.33
CA PRO A 186 11.77 -14.87 9.73
C PRO A 186 10.65 -14.04 10.39
N VAL A 187 10.48 -12.79 9.97
CA VAL A 187 9.41 -11.90 10.47
C VAL A 187 8.05 -12.31 9.89
N LEU A 188 8.00 -12.81 8.65
CA LEU A 188 6.79 -13.37 8.06
C LEU A 188 6.40 -14.71 8.71
N GLU A 189 7.38 -15.57 9.02
CA GLU A 189 7.15 -16.81 9.78
C GLU A 189 6.63 -16.53 11.21
N GLN A 190 7.22 -15.56 11.90
CA GLN A 190 6.74 -15.12 13.20
C GLN A 190 5.30 -14.56 13.11
N ARG A 191 4.96 -13.81 12.06
CA ARG A 191 3.58 -13.32 11.82
C ARG A 191 2.60 -14.44 11.55
N ALA A 192 2.98 -15.45 10.77
CA ALA A 192 2.14 -16.61 10.46
C ALA A 192 1.88 -17.52 11.68
N SER A 193 2.72 -17.47 12.71
CA SER A 193 2.58 -18.24 13.96
C SER A 193 1.82 -17.51 15.09
N VAL A 194 1.48 -16.23 14.93
CA VAL A 194 0.69 -15.46 15.91
C VAL A 194 -0.67 -16.13 16.20
N PRO A 195 -1.17 -16.11 17.46
CA PRO A 195 -2.53 -16.54 17.78
C PRO A 195 -3.60 -15.71 17.04
N ALA A 196 -4.22 -16.34 16.05
CA ALA A 196 -5.41 -15.89 15.31
C ALA A 196 -6.32 -17.10 15.03
N SER A 197 -7.51 -16.89 14.46
CA SER A 197 -8.39 -17.98 14.03
C SER A 197 -7.71 -18.93 13.01
N PRO A 198 -8.13 -20.22 12.92
CA PRO A 198 -7.45 -21.22 12.08
C PRO A 198 -7.36 -20.83 10.60
N HIS A 199 -8.39 -20.16 10.07
CA HIS A 199 -8.43 -19.70 8.68
C HIS A 199 -7.38 -18.60 8.40
N ILE A 200 -7.20 -17.66 9.35
CA ILE A 200 -6.17 -16.61 9.25
C ILE A 200 -4.78 -17.23 9.31
N LYS A 201 -4.55 -18.18 10.23
CA LYS A 201 -3.28 -18.92 10.30
C LYS A 201 -2.97 -19.67 9.01
N PHE A 202 -3.96 -20.34 8.43
CA PHE A 202 -3.81 -21.01 7.14
C PHE A 202 -3.38 -20.01 6.04
N LEU A 203 -4.10 -18.89 5.90
CA LEU A 203 -3.83 -17.92 4.84
C LEU A 203 -2.48 -17.21 5.01
N MET A 204 -2.10 -16.86 6.25
CA MET A 204 -0.79 -16.29 6.55
C MET A 204 0.35 -17.30 6.36
N LYS A 205 0.10 -18.60 6.61
CA LYS A 205 1.06 -19.66 6.26
C LYS A 205 1.22 -19.80 4.75
N THR A 206 0.15 -19.68 3.96
CA THR A 206 0.24 -19.65 2.48
C THR A 206 1.01 -18.43 1.99
N VAL A 207 0.78 -17.24 2.58
CA VAL A 207 1.56 -16.03 2.29
C VAL A 207 3.05 -16.24 2.57
N TYR A 208 3.40 -16.86 3.71
CA TYR A 208 4.78 -17.22 4.02
C TYR A 208 5.36 -18.22 3.02
N GLN A 209 4.60 -19.25 2.61
CA GLN A 209 5.04 -20.23 1.60
C GLN A 209 5.30 -19.57 0.23
N ILE A 210 4.48 -18.61 -0.20
CA ILE A 210 4.73 -17.86 -1.44
C ILE A 210 6.01 -17.02 -1.30
N ALA A 211 6.23 -16.39 -0.15
CA ALA A 211 7.47 -15.65 0.11
C ALA A 211 8.72 -16.55 0.10
N THR A 212 8.64 -17.78 0.62
CA THR A 212 9.79 -18.71 0.57
C THR A 212 10.09 -19.22 -0.85
N LEU A 213 9.08 -19.35 -1.71
CA LEU A 213 9.30 -19.64 -3.14
C LEU A 213 10.11 -18.54 -3.84
N ALA A 214 9.85 -17.27 -3.52
CA ALA A 214 10.57 -16.11 -4.05
C ALA A 214 12.01 -15.94 -3.50
N CYS A 215 12.39 -16.70 -2.47
CA CYS A 215 13.68 -16.58 -1.76
C CYS A 215 14.57 -17.83 -1.85
N GLY A 216 14.07 -18.93 -2.43
CA GLY A 216 14.73 -20.22 -2.31
C GLY A 216 16.00 -20.36 -3.14
N ARG A 217 17.14 -20.61 -2.48
CA ARG A 217 18.43 -21.11 -3.06
C ARG A 217 18.29 -22.34 -4.00
N LYS A 218 17.14 -23.00 -4.02
CA LYS A 218 16.83 -24.18 -4.85
C LYS A 218 15.84 -23.92 -6.00
N ASN A 219 15.03 -22.85 -5.94
CA ASN A 219 13.92 -22.64 -6.88
C ASN A 219 14.13 -21.46 -7.84
N ASN A 220 15.03 -20.52 -7.54
CA ASN A 220 15.41 -19.39 -8.42
C ASN A 220 14.24 -18.55 -9.00
N VAL A 221 13.06 -18.56 -8.38
CA VAL A 221 11.92 -17.76 -8.86
C VAL A 221 12.09 -16.31 -8.41
N LEU A 222 12.24 -15.40 -9.38
CA LEU A 222 12.31 -13.97 -9.09
C LEU A 222 10.94 -13.41 -8.70
N PRO A 223 10.85 -12.41 -7.81
CA PRO A 223 9.60 -11.70 -7.54
C PRO A 223 8.88 -11.18 -8.79
N SER A 224 9.60 -10.78 -9.84
CA SER A 224 9.03 -10.39 -11.14
C SER A 224 8.34 -11.55 -11.86
N GLN A 225 8.91 -12.76 -11.81
CA GLN A 225 8.34 -13.96 -12.43
C GLN A 225 7.02 -14.37 -11.76
N LEU A 226 6.94 -14.26 -10.43
CA LEU A 226 5.67 -14.42 -9.71
C LEU A 226 4.65 -13.38 -10.21
N ALA A 227 5.01 -12.09 -10.24
CA ALA A 227 4.11 -11.03 -10.69
C ALA A 227 3.64 -11.20 -12.16
N TYR A 228 4.49 -11.72 -13.05
CA TYR A 228 4.06 -12.10 -14.41
C TYR A 228 3.10 -13.31 -14.40
N GLY A 229 3.27 -14.26 -13.48
CA GLY A 229 2.30 -15.33 -13.21
C GLY A 229 0.93 -14.79 -12.78
N GLY A 230 0.89 -13.90 -11.79
CA GLY A 230 -0.32 -13.19 -11.39
C GLY A 230 -0.97 -12.41 -12.54
N ALA A 231 -0.19 -11.75 -13.39
CA ALA A 231 -0.69 -11.10 -14.60
C ALA A 231 -1.30 -12.10 -15.60
N ALA A 232 -0.66 -13.23 -15.85
CA ALA A 232 -1.17 -14.28 -16.75
C ALA A 232 -2.48 -14.89 -16.24
N ILE A 233 -2.56 -15.20 -14.93
CA ILE A 233 -3.78 -15.70 -14.27
C ILE A 233 -4.89 -14.64 -14.36
N SER A 234 -4.57 -13.35 -14.22
CA SER A 234 -5.52 -12.25 -14.34
C SER A 234 -6.13 -12.16 -15.74
N LEU A 235 -5.29 -12.27 -16.78
CA LEU A 235 -5.74 -12.23 -18.17
C LEU A 235 -6.58 -13.47 -18.52
N PHE A 236 -6.17 -14.65 -18.05
CA PHE A 236 -6.96 -15.88 -18.19
C PHE A 236 -8.34 -15.76 -17.50
N ASN A 237 -8.38 -15.17 -16.29
CA ASN A 237 -9.62 -14.95 -15.55
C ASN A 237 -10.54 -13.92 -16.25
N ALA A 238 -9.95 -12.89 -16.88
CA ALA A 238 -10.69 -11.96 -17.72
C ALA A 238 -11.29 -12.67 -18.95
N ALA A 239 -10.54 -13.55 -19.62
CA ALA A 239 -11.04 -14.37 -20.72
C ALA A 239 -12.18 -15.31 -20.28
N LEU A 240 -12.08 -15.94 -19.10
CA LEU A 240 -13.18 -16.74 -18.54
C LEU A 240 -14.46 -15.92 -18.33
N SER A 241 -14.37 -14.64 -17.97
CA SER A 241 -15.53 -13.76 -17.81
C SER A 241 -16.33 -13.53 -19.10
N LEU A 242 -15.71 -13.79 -20.27
CA LEU A 242 -16.36 -13.74 -21.59
C LEU A 242 -16.98 -15.10 -22.00
N GLY A 243 -16.71 -16.17 -21.24
CA GLY A 243 -17.22 -17.52 -21.50
C GLY A 243 -18.64 -17.77 -20.97
N ALA A 244 -19.22 -18.90 -21.37
CA ALA A 244 -20.62 -19.24 -21.05
C ALA A 244 -20.93 -19.25 -19.53
N PRO A 245 -22.07 -18.69 -19.08
CA PRO A 245 -22.39 -18.48 -17.67
C PRO A 245 -22.80 -19.76 -16.90
N GLY A 246 -21.89 -20.72 -16.76
CA GLY A 246 -22.08 -21.98 -16.02
C GLY A 246 -21.30 -22.10 -14.70
N LEU A 247 -21.64 -23.11 -13.90
CA LEU A 247 -20.97 -23.44 -12.64
C LEU A 247 -19.46 -23.76 -12.80
N PRO A 248 -18.98 -24.50 -13.83
CA PRO A 248 -17.55 -24.76 -14.00
C PRO A 248 -16.72 -23.47 -14.17
N ARG A 249 -17.24 -22.50 -14.94
CA ARG A 249 -16.63 -21.18 -15.09
C ARG A 249 -16.62 -20.40 -13.78
N ALA A 250 -17.71 -20.43 -13.01
CA ALA A 250 -17.80 -19.78 -11.70
C ALA A 250 -16.82 -20.37 -10.68
N LEU A 251 -16.65 -21.69 -10.65
CA LEU A 251 -15.66 -22.39 -9.82
C LEU A 251 -14.23 -22.02 -10.22
N TRP A 252 -13.91 -22.00 -11.52
CA TRP A 252 -12.56 -21.63 -11.96
C TRP A 252 -12.26 -20.15 -11.75
N GLN A 253 -13.23 -19.24 -12.00
CA GLN A 253 -13.08 -17.82 -11.64
C GLN A 253 -12.81 -17.64 -10.14
N THR A 254 -13.54 -18.38 -9.29
CA THR A 254 -13.36 -18.36 -7.83
C THR A 254 -11.94 -18.80 -7.46
N ALA A 255 -11.43 -19.87 -8.07
CA ALA A 255 -10.07 -20.34 -7.85
C ALA A 255 -9.02 -19.31 -8.33
N CYS A 256 -9.19 -18.72 -9.52
CA CYS A 256 -8.33 -17.65 -10.01
C CYS A 256 -8.32 -16.44 -9.08
N PHE A 257 -9.48 -15.91 -8.67
CA PHE A 257 -9.52 -14.80 -7.72
C PHE A 257 -8.89 -15.15 -6.37
N ALA A 258 -9.07 -16.38 -5.88
CA ALA A 258 -8.43 -16.82 -4.63
C ALA A 258 -6.90 -16.81 -4.74
N VAL A 259 -6.34 -17.33 -5.84
CA VAL A 259 -4.90 -17.29 -6.10
C VAL A 259 -4.40 -15.85 -6.25
N LEU A 260 -5.03 -15.04 -7.11
CA LEU A 260 -4.66 -13.63 -7.33
C LEU A 260 -4.69 -12.81 -6.03
N TYR A 261 -5.70 -13.02 -5.20
CA TYR A 261 -5.84 -12.36 -3.91
C TYR A 261 -4.73 -12.76 -2.93
N VAL A 262 -4.45 -14.06 -2.79
CA VAL A 262 -3.41 -14.55 -1.86
C VAL A 262 -2.00 -14.18 -2.34
N GLU A 263 -1.76 -14.20 -3.64
CA GLU A 263 -0.50 -13.76 -4.24
C GLU A 263 -0.28 -12.25 -4.05
N TYR A 264 -1.29 -11.42 -4.32
CA TYR A 264 -1.18 -9.97 -4.09
C TYR A 264 -1.07 -9.63 -2.59
N LEU A 265 -1.72 -10.42 -1.72
CA LEU A 265 -1.56 -10.31 -0.28
C LEU A 265 -0.14 -10.70 0.17
N ALA A 266 0.47 -11.69 -0.47
CA ALA A 266 1.88 -12.02 -0.24
C ALA A 266 2.79 -10.86 -0.67
N PHE A 267 2.62 -10.29 -1.87
CA PHE A 267 3.36 -9.09 -2.29
C PHE A 267 3.16 -7.91 -1.33
N ARG A 268 1.94 -7.69 -0.84
CA ARG A 268 1.62 -6.66 0.15
C ARG A 268 2.43 -6.82 1.44
N TYR A 269 2.68 -8.06 1.87
CA TYR A 269 3.52 -8.36 3.04
C TYR A 269 5.02 -8.29 2.73
N MET A 270 5.48 -8.85 1.61
CA MET A 270 6.89 -8.83 1.19
C MET A 270 7.41 -7.39 0.97
N ALA A 271 6.67 -6.60 0.19
CA ALA A 271 7.06 -5.24 -0.22
C ALA A 271 6.78 -4.16 0.83
N ARG A 272 6.12 -4.50 1.93
CA ARG A 272 5.90 -3.67 3.13
C ARG A 272 5.42 -2.25 2.82
N GLU A 273 6.35 -1.30 2.69
CA GLU A 273 6.08 0.10 2.36
C GLU A 273 5.69 0.29 0.89
N PHE A 274 6.36 -0.35 -0.06
CA PHE A 274 6.11 -0.14 -1.50
C PHE A 274 4.71 -0.60 -1.98
N LEU A 275 4.00 -1.40 -1.18
CA LEU A 275 2.59 -1.78 -1.38
C LEU A 275 1.66 -1.32 -0.24
N SER A 276 2.04 -0.33 0.57
CA SER A 276 1.21 0.15 1.70
C SER A 276 0.15 1.20 1.32
N PHE A 277 -0.23 1.30 0.05
CA PHE A 277 -1.04 2.41 -0.45
C PHE A 277 -2.54 2.07 -0.56
N GLN A 278 -3.39 3.08 -0.70
CA GLN A 278 -4.85 2.91 -0.66
C GLN A 278 -5.41 2.08 -1.82
N TRP A 279 -4.78 2.12 -2.99
CA TRP A 279 -5.17 1.30 -4.15
C TRP A 279 -4.80 -0.18 -3.99
N ASP A 280 -3.71 -0.49 -3.29
CA ASP A 280 -3.29 -1.88 -3.03
C ASP A 280 -4.30 -2.56 -2.11
N VAL A 281 -4.74 -1.85 -1.05
CA VAL A 281 -5.75 -2.36 -0.13
C VAL A 281 -7.17 -2.33 -0.71
N LEU A 282 -7.48 -1.41 -1.64
CA LEU A 282 -8.72 -1.44 -2.42
C LEU A 282 -8.76 -2.68 -3.34
N LEU A 283 -7.64 -3.02 -3.99
CA LEU A 283 -7.56 -4.22 -4.83
C LEU A 283 -7.70 -5.49 -4.00
N LEU A 284 -7.07 -5.57 -2.83
CA LEU A 284 -7.23 -6.69 -1.90
C LEU A 284 -8.68 -6.83 -1.42
N GLU A 285 -9.31 -5.75 -0.99
CA GLU A 285 -10.70 -5.78 -0.53
C GLU A 285 -11.70 -6.11 -1.64
N THR A 286 -11.51 -5.54 -2.84
CA THR A 286 -12.32 -5.87 -4.01
C THR A 286 -12.11 -7.32 -4.46
N GLY A 287 -10.87 -7.81 -4.40
CA GLY A 287 -10.50 -9.19 -4.71
C GLY A 287 -11.08 -10.20 -3.74
N PHE A 288 -11.05 -9.91 -2.43
CA PHE A 288 -11.68 -10.73 -1.39
C PHE A 288 -13.19 -10.87 -1.61
N ILE A 289 -13.86 -9.77 -2.04
CA ILE A 289 -15.26 -9.81 -2.48
C ILE A 289 -15.39 -10.65 -3.77
N ALA A 290 -14.50 -10.47 -4.74
CA ALA A 290 -14.53 -11.19 -6.02
C ALA A 290 -14.43 -12.72 -5.87
N VAL A 291 -13.69 -13.23 -4.87
CA VAL A 291 -13.59 -14.68 -4.57
C VAL A 291 -14.97 -15.31 -4.42
N PHE A 292 -15.82 -14.82 -3.50
CA PHE A 292 -17.15 -15.42 -3.31
C PHE A 292 -18.14 -14.95 -4.39
N ALA A 293 -17.99 -13.73 -4.90
CA ALA A 293 -18.88 -13.16 -5.89
C ALA A 293 -18.82 -13.89 -7.24
N ALA A 294 -17.65 -14.41 -7.63
CA ALA A 294 -17.50 -15.26 -8.81
C ALA A 294 -18.39 -16.50 -8.75
N LEU A 295 -18.41 -17.20 -7.61
CA LEU A 295 -19.27 -18.35 -7.37
C LEU A 295 -20.77 -17.99 -7.43
N CYS A 296 -21.13 -16.77 -7.04
CA CYS A 296 -22.51 -16.27 -7.03
C CYS A 296 -23.00 -15.81 -8.42
N GLY A 297 -22.12 -15.58 -9.39
CA GLY A 297 -22.43 -14.93 -10.67
C GLY A 297 -23.01 -15.85 -11.76
N THR A 298 -23.84 -16.83 -11.42
CA THR A 298 -24.50 -17.72 -12.41
C THR A 298 -25.96 -17.33 -12.65
N ALA A 299 -26.52 -17.70 -13.80
CA ALA A 299 -27.94 -17.49 -14.10
C ALA A 299 -28.88 -18.27 -13.14
N ALA A 300 -28.39 -19.33 -12.49
CA ALA A 300 -29.14 -20.08 -11.49
C ALA A 300 -29.18 -19.39 -10.11
N THR A 301 -28.31 -18.40 -9.86
CA THR A 301 -28.10 -17.79 -8.54
C THR A 301 -28.32 -16.26 -8.52
N PRO A 302 -29.39 -15.71 -9.12
CA PRO A 302 -29.58 -14.26 -9.28
C PRO A 302 -29.66 -13.51 -7.95
N PHE A 303 -30.25 -14.12 -6.91
CA PHE A 303 -30.30 -13.54 -5.57
C PHE A 303 -28.90 -13.37 -4.96
N ALA A 304 -28.05 -14.40 -5.04
CA ALA A 304 -26.68 -14.36 -4.52
C ALA A 304 -25.80 -13.37 -5.32
N ALA A 305 -25.95 -13.32 -6.65
CA ALA A 305 -25.30 -12.32 -7.50
C ALA A 305 -25.70 -10.89 -7.07
N GLY A 306 -26.99 -10.68 -6.80
CA GLY A 306 -27.51 -9.44 -6.24
C GLY A 306 -26.82 -9.02 -4.94
N VAL A 307 -26.76 -9.92 -3.96
CA VAL A 307 -26.10 -9.65 -2.67
C VAL A 307 -24.59 -9.39 -2.83
N ALA A 308 -23.92 -10.06 -3.76
CA ALA A 308 -22.52 -9.75 -4.10
C ALA A 308 -22.37 -8.33 -4.68
N VAL A 309 -23.30 -7.88 -5.54
CA VAL A 309 -23.38 -6.50 -6.01
C VAL A 309 -23.71 -5.51 -4.86
N MET A 310 -24.47 -5.91 -3.84
CA MET A 310 -24.64 -5.11 -2.62
C MET A 310 -23.33 -4.90 -1.86
N CYS A 311 -22.45 -5.90 -1.77
CA CYS A 311 -21.11 -5.76 -1.18
C CYS A 311 -20.27 -4.73 -1.96
N LEU A 312 -20.22 -4.87 -3.29
CA LEU A 312 -19.47 -3.96 -4.18
C LEU A 312 -20.03 -2.52 -4.12
N ARG A 313 -21.34 -2.37 -4.02
CA ARG A 313 -21.99 -1.06 -3.90
C ARG A 313 -21.71 -0.39 -2.56
N LEU A 314 -21.71 -1.16 -1.46
CA LEU A 314 -21.28 -0.65 -0.15
C LEU A 314 -19.78 -0.32 -0.13
N LEU A 315 -18.94 -1.05 -0.87
CA LEU A 315 -17.54 -0.69 -1.07
C LEU A 315 -17.38 0.63 -1.86
N ALA A 316 -18.17 0.85 -2.93
CA ALA A 316 -18.18 2.10 -3.69
C ALA A 316 -18.55 3.30 -2.81
N VAL A 317 -19.64 3.16 -2.02
CA VAL A 317 -20.04 4.12 -0.98
C VAL A 317 -18.89 4.38 -0.02
N LYS A 318 -18.28 3.33 0.55
CA LYS A 318 -17.23 3.44 1.56
C LYS A 318 -15.97 4.11 1.01
N LEU A 319 -15.60 3.85 -0.24
CA LEU A 319 -14.45 4.46 -0.90
C LEU A 319 -14.61 5.99 -0.99
N LEU A 320 -15.73 6.45 -1.54
CA LEU A 320 -15.92 7.88 -1.83
C LEU A 320 -16.39 8.66 -0.61
N PHE A 321 -17.33 8.13 0.18
CA PHE A 321 -17.81 8.80 1.39
C PHE A 321 -16.68 9.00 2.42
N CYS A 322 -15.85 7.97 2.66
CA CYS A 322 -14.69 8.14 3.56
C CYS A 322 -13.66 9.13 2.98
N SER A 323 -13.43 9.12 1.66
CA SER A 323 -12.49 10.05 1.02
C SER A 323 -12.98 11.50 1.01
N GLY A 324 -14.29 11.74 0.96
CA GLY A 324 -14.88 13.07 1.12
C GLY A 324 -14.89 13.55 2.57
N ILE A 325 -15.38 12.73 3.50
CA ILE A 325 -15.47 13.10 4.93
C ILE A 325 -14.09 13.28 5.56
N CYS A 326 -13.06 12.52 5.17
CA CYS A 326 -11.72 12.67 5.75
C CYS A 326 -11.10 14.05 5.49
N LYS A 327 -11.50 14.75 4.43
CA LYS A 327 -11.07 16.11 4.08
C LYS A 327 -11.52 17.16 5.10
N PHE A 328 -12.68 16.95 5.72
CA PHE A 328 -13.19 17.77 6.82
C PHE A 328 -12.76 17.24 8.20
N ALA A 329 -12.61 15.92 8.35
CA ALA A 329 -12.21 15.30 9.62
C ALA A 329 -10.73 15.55 9.94
N SER A 330 -9.87 15.77 8.95
CA SER A 330 -8.46 16.15 9.12
C SER A 330 -8.26 17.51 9.78
N GLY A 331 -9.27 18.38 9.77
CA GLY A 331 -9.17 19.76 10.24
C GLY A 331 -8.37 20.69 9.30
N ASP A 332 -8.05 20.28 8.07
CA ASP A 332 -7.32 21.13 7.11
C ASP A 332 -8.20 22.31 6.64
N PRO A 333 -7.85 23.58 6.95
CA PRO A 333 -8.67 24.74 6.59
C PRO A 333 -8.85 24.94 5.07
N LYS A 334 -8.00 24.33 4.23
CA LYS A 334 -8.08 24.49 2.77
C LYS A 334 -9.27 23.72 2.16
N TRP A 335 -9.73 22.67 2.83
CA TRP A 335 -10.95 21.96 2.43
C TRP A 335 -12.21 22.71 2.89
N SER A 336 -12.24 23.25 4.10
CA SER A 336 -13.40 24.03 4.59
C SER A 336 -13.54 25.42 3.97
N SER A 337 -12.44 26.06 3.55
CA SER A 337 -12.45 27.29 2.75
C SER A 337 -12.68 27.07 1.25
N PHE A 338 -12.72 25.82 0.79
CA PHE A 338 -12.79 25.42 -0.63
C PHE A 338 -11.63 25.96 -1.50
N THR A 339 -10.43 26.06 -0.92
CA THR A 339 -9.20 26.50 -1.61
C THR A 339 -8.23 25.37 -1.91
N ALA A 340 -8.57 24.10 -1.66
CA ALA A 340 -7.65 22.97 -1.82
C ALA A 340 -7.09 22.80 -3.25
N MET A 341 -7.89 23.02 -4.30
CA MET A 341 -7.40 22.94 -5.69
C MET A 341 -6.42 24.05 -6.09
N ASN A 342 -6.25 25.09 -5.25
CA ASN A 342 -5.20 26.10 -5.42
C ASN A 342 -3.78 25.55 -5.20
N TYR A 343 -3.66 24.33 -4.68
CA TYR A 343 -2.37 23.68 -4.40
C TYR A 343 -2.29 22.26 -4.96
N HIS A 344 -3.40 21.50 -4.88
CA HIS A 344 -3.46 20.08 -5.19
C HIS A 344 -2.74 19.68 -6.50
N TYR A 345 -2.98 20.39 -7.60
CA TYR A 345 -2.47 20.02 -8.92
C TYR A 345 -0.94 19.97 -9.04
N TRP A 346 -0.20 20.77 -8.25
CA TRP A 346 1.27 20.73 -8.25
C TRP A 346 1.84 20.03 -7.02
N THR A 347 1.12 19.97 -5.90
CA THR A 347 1.57 19.29 -4.68
C THR A 347 1.28 17.78 -4.66
N GLN A 348 0.40 17.29 -5.54
CA GLN A 348 0.05 15.86 -5.66
C GLN A 348 1.26 14.95 -5.96
N PRO A 349 1.19 13.63 -5.74
CA PRO A 349 2.35 12.75 -5.79
C PRO A 349 3.10 12.75 -7.11
N LEU A 350 2.41 12.49 -8.23
CA LEU A 350 2.99 12.48 -9.57
C LEU A 350 2.12 13.31 -10.53
N PRO A 351 2.35 14.62 -10.62
CA PRO A 351 1.66 15.47 -11.58
C PRO A 351 2.06 15.06 -13.01
N ASN A 352 1.13 15.24 -13.94
CA ASN A 352 1.36 15.10 -15.37
C ASN A 352 1.27 16.50 -16.02
N PHE A 353 1.49 16.58 -17.34
CA PHE A 353 1.40 17.86 -18.05
C PHE A 353 -0.01 18.47 -18.04
N VAL A 354 -1.07 17.67 -17.89
CA VAL A 354 -2.46 18.16 -17.78
C VAL A 354 -2.71 18.80 -16.41
N SER A 355 -2.03 18.35 -15.36
CA SER A 355 -2.01 19.01 -14.05
C SER A 355 -1.56 20.47 -14.13
N TRP A 356 -0.60 20.78 -15.01
CA TRP A 356 -0.15 22.16 -15.28
C TRP A 356 -1.28 22.99 -15.90
N PHE A 357 -1.96 22.47 -16.93
CA PHE A 357 -3.11 23.15 -17.55
C PHE A 357 -4.29 23.33 -16.57
N ALA A 358 -4.58 22.32 -15.74
CA ALA A 358 -5.62 22.38 -14.70
C ALA A 358 -5.27 23.40 -13.60
N TYR A 359 -3.99 23.51 -13.23
CA TYR A 359 -3.52 24.53 -12.30
C TYR A 359 -3.62 25.95 -12.85
N TRP A 360 -3.42 26.16 -14.16
CA TRP A 360 -3.55 27.49 -14.77
C TRP A 360 -4.96 27.82 -15.28
N GLY A 361 -5.85 26.82 -15.35
CA GLY A 361 -7.26 27.00 -15.71
C GLY A 361 -8.13 27.54 -14.57
N SER A 362 -9.21 28.23 -14.94
CA SER A 362 -10.07 28.98 -14.01
C SER A 362 -11.02 28.13 -13.17
N HIS A 363 -11.56 28.74 -12.10
CA HIS A 363 -12.65 28.24 -11.25
C HIS A 363 -12.24 27.16 -10.23
N LYS A 364 -11.01 27.22 -9.70
CA LYS A 364 -10.46 26.26 -8.71
C LYS A 364 -11.34 26.06 -7.48
N ARG A 365 -12.02 27.12 -7.01
CA ARG A 365 -12.99 27.04 -5.90
C ARG A 365 -14.21 26.18 -6.26
N ALA A 366 -14.76 26.34 -7.47
CA ALA A 366 -15.88 25.53 -7.96
C ALA A 366 -15.46 24.06 -8.14
N GLN A 367 -14.26 23.81 -8.68
CA GLN A 367 -13.67 22.46 -8.76
C GLN A 367 -13.55 21.82 -7.36
N THR A 368 -13.09 22.56 -6.37
CA THR A 368 -12.99 22.09 -4.97
C THR A 368 -14.37 21.75 -4.38
N VAL A 369 -15.37 22.61 -4.60
CA VAL A 369 -16.76 22.36 -4.16
C VAL A 369 -17.34 21.13 -4.84
N LEU A 370 -17.19 21.00 -6.17
CA LEU A 370 -17.72 19.86 -6.94
C LEU A 370 -17.08 18.54 -6.53
N ALA A 371 -15.76 18.48 -6.36
CA ALA A 371 -15.06 17.27 -5.93
C ALA A 371 -15.61 16.77 -4.58
N VAL A 372 -15.70 17.65 -3.59
CA VAL A 372 -16.20 17.30 -2.24
C VAL A 372 -17.70 16.98 -2.27
N ALA A 373 -18.50 17.70 -3.07
CA ALA A 373 -19.91 17.42 -3.23
C ALA A 373 -20.16 16.04 -3.86
N PHE A 374 -19.39 15.65 -4.89
CA PHE A 374 -19.51 14.34 -5.52
C PHE A 374 -19.04 13.21 -4.59
N GLU A 375 -17.99 13.42 -3.79
CA GLU A 375 -17.52 12.42 -2.82
C GLU A 375 -18.46 12.24 -1.61
N VAL A 376 -19.13 13.31 -1.13
CA VAL A 376 -19.97 13.27 0.07
C VAL A 376 -21.46 13.10 -0.25
N LEU A 377 -22.00 13.88 -1.18
CA LEU A 377 -23.43 13.82 -1.56
C LEU A 377 -23.69 12.72 -2.59
N GLY A 378 -22.74 12.45 -3.48
CA GLY A 378 -22.87 11.39 -4.50
C GLY A 378 -23.20 10.01 -3.92
N PRO A 379 -22.54 9.56 -2.82
CA PRO A 379 -22.96 8.34 -2.13
C PRO A 379 -24.39 8.42 -1.59
N LEU A 380 -24.81 9.55 -1.00
CA LEU A 380 -26.17 9.69 -0.47
C LEU A 380 -27.25 9.61 -1.56
N LEU A 381 -26.95 9.98 -2.81
CA LEU A 381 -27.89 9.82 -3.94
C LEU A 381 -28.32 8.36 -4.17
N ILE A 382 -27.52 7.38 -3.76
CA ILE A 382 -27.81 5.94 -3.89
C ILE A 382 -29.08 5.53 -3.11
N LEU A 383 -29.45 6.30 -2.08
CA LEU A 383 -30.67 6.08 -1.29
C LEU A 383 -31.95 6.38 -2.08
N PHE A 384 -31.89 7.19 -3.13
CA PHE A 384 -33.04 7.65 -3.93
C PHE A 384 -33.34 6.74 -5.14
N GLY A 385 -33.23 5.42 -4.94
CA GLY A 385 -33.60 4.41 -5.93
C GLY A 385 -32.74 4.43 -7.21
N ARG A 386 -33.29 3.92 -8.32
CA ARG A 386 -32.56 3.70 -9.58
C ARG A 386 -31.97 4.99 -10.17
N TRP A 387 -32.76 6.06 -10.25
CA TRP A 387 -32.28 7.35 -10.77
C TRP A 387 -31.17 7.94 -9.92
N GLY A 388 -31.30 7.90 -8.60
CA GLY A 388 -30.25 8.31 -7.68
C GLY A 388 -28.93 7.56 -7.86
N ARG A 389 -28.98 6.23 -8.10
CA ARG A 389 -27.79 5.42 -8.44
C ARG A 389 -27.15 5.81 -9.77
N ILE A 390 -27.94 6.13 -10.79
CA ILE A 390 -27.41 6.55 -12.10
C ILE A 390 -26.70 7.91 -11.99
N VAL A 391 -27.30 8.88 -11.28
CA VAL A 391 -26.65 10.17 -11.03
C VAL A 391 -25.38 10.01 -10.18
N ALA A 392 -25.42 9.17 -9.12
CA ALA A 392 -24.24 8.83 -8.34
C ALA A 392 -23.11 8.26 -9.21
N LEU A 393 -23.42 7.29 -10.09
CA LEU A 393 -22.46 6.71 -11.02
C LEU A 393 -21.84 7.78 -11.92
N ILE A 394 -22.64 8.67 -12.50
CA ILE A 394 -22.14 9.77 -13.35
C ILE A 394 -21.18 10.66 -12.55
N CYS A 395 -21.56 11.11 -11.35
CA CYS A 395 -20.68 11.88 -10.47
C CYS A 395 -19.36 11.16 -10.17
N PHE A 396 -19.41 9.85 -9.91
CA PHE A 396 -18.25 9.04 -9.56
C PHE A 396 -17.30 8.85 -10.75
N ILE A 397 -17.83 8.49 -11.92
CA ILE A 397 -17.04 8.33 -13.14
C ILE A 397 -16.43 9.68 -13.56
N LEU A 398 -17.19 10.78 -13.52
CA LEU A 398 -16.64 12.12 -13.77
C LEU A 398 -15.50 12.48 -12.80
N THR A 399 -15.64 12.13 -11.51
CA THR A 399 -14.58 12.34 -10.51
C THR A 399 -13.33 11.51 -10.82
N MET A 400 -13.48 10.22 -11.12
CA MET A 400 -12.34 9.34 -11.45
C MET A 400 -11.65 9.72 -12.76
N VAL A 401 -12.42 10.15 -13.77
CA VAL A 401 -11.88 10.66 -15.04
C VAL A 401 -11.12 11.96 -14.79
N ALA A 402 -11.67 12.91 -14.03
CA ALA A 402 -10.96 14.15 -13.69
C ALA A 402 -9.62 13.84 -12.97
N ILE A 403 -9.64 12.98 -11.96
CA ILE A 403 -8.43 12.54 -11.22
C ILE A 403 -7.42 11.87 -12.16
N PHE A 404 -7.86 11.02 -13.10
CA PHE A 404 -6.99 10.37 -14.09
C PHE A 404 -6.39 11.34 -15.11
N LEU A 405 -7.17 12.30 -15.58
CA LEU A 405 -6.70 13.34 -16.49
C LEU A 405 -5.66 14.22 -15.78
N THR A 406 -5.91 14.65 -14.55
CA THR A 406 -5.07 15.63 -13.86
C THR A 406 -3.96 15.06 -12.98
N GLY A 407 -3.72 13.75 -12.95
CA GLY A 407 -2.63 13.16 -12.15
C GLY A 407 -2.41 11.66 -12.37
N ASN A 408 -1.21 11.17 -12.02
CA ASN A 408 -0.83 9.77 -12.25
C ASN A 408 -1.14 8.87 -11.04
N TYR A 409 -2.34 8.28 -11.05
CA TYR A 409 -2.84 7.38 -10.00
C TYR A 409 -2.86 5.88 -10.39
N GLY A 410 -2.20 5.53 -11.49
CA GLY A 410 -2.14 4.15 -11.99
C GLY A 410 -3.51 3.47 -12.09
N PHE A 411 -3.57 2.18 -11.73
CA PHE A 411 -4.78 1.37 -11.81
C PHE A 411 -5.91 1.76 -10.82
N PHE A 412 -5.66 2.70 -9.89
CA PHE A 412 -6.65 3.12 -8.88
C PHE A 412 -7.94 3.65 -9.50
N ASN A 413 -7.84 4.56 -10.47
CA ASN A 413 -9.00 5.20 -11.09
C ASN A 413 -9.82 4.17 -11.87
N PHE A 414 -9.15 3.26 -12.59
CA PHE A 414 -9.79 2.17 -13.32
C PHE A 414 -10.54 1.23 -12.38
N LEU A 415 -9.88 0.74 -11.32
CA LEU A 415 -10.50 -0.12 -10.30
C LEU A 415 -11.70 0.57 -9.62
N SER A 416 -11.57 1.87 -9.31
CA SER A 416 -12.65 2.66 -8.71
C SER A 416 -13.85 2.79 -9.65
N CYS A 417 -13.63 3.06 -10.94
CA CYS A 417 -14.69 3.02 -11.97
C CYS A 417 -15.38 1.65 -12.02
N VAL A 418 -14.60 0.56 -12.06
CA VAL A 418 -15.11 -0.83 -12.08
C VAL A 418 -15.99 -1.11 -10.86
N VAL A 419 -15.55 -0.74 -9.66
CA VAL A 419 -16.34 -0.90 -8.42
C VAL A 419 -17.64 -0.07 -8.48
N CYS A 420 -17.60 1.13 -9.07
CA CYS A 420 -18.79 1.96 -9.25
C CYS A 420 -19.84 1.36 -10.21
N LEU A 421 -19.47 0.49 -11.16
CA LEU A 421 -20.43 -0.18 -12.05
C LEU A 421 -21.47 -1.03 -11.28
N SER A 422 -21.20 -1.41 -10.03
CA SER A 422 -22.17 -2.06 -9.11
C SER A 422 -23.42 -1.21 -8.81
N LEU A 423 -23.45 0.06 -9.21
CA LEU A 423 -24.63 0.92 -9.16
C LEU A 423 -25.69 0.58 -10.21
N LEU A 424 -25.27 -0.07 -11.31
CA LEU A 424 -26.13 -0.49 -12.40
C LEU A 424 -26.96 -1.73 -12.05
N ASP A 425 -27.96 -1.99 -12.90
CA ASP A 425 -28.72 -3.22 -12.99
C ASP A 425 -28.69 -3.75 -14.43
N ASP A 426 -29.03 -5.02 -14.62
CA ASP A 426 -28.85 -5.70 -15.92
C ASP A 426 -29.66 -5.01 -17.05
N SER A 427 -30.76 -4.31 -16.73
CA SER A 427 -31.57 -3.59 -17.73
C SER A 427 -30.99 -2.25 -18.18
N LEU A 428 -29.86 -1.82 -17.60
CA LEU A 428 -29.08 -0.65 -18.05
C LEU A 428 -27.89 -1.04 -18.93
N LEU A 429 -27.62 -2.34 -19.12
CA LEU A 429 -26.53 -2.81 -19.97
C LEU A 429 -26.99 -2.92 -21.43
N ILE A 430 -26.26 -2.24 -22.32
CA ILE A 430 -26.49 -2.31 -23.78
C ILE A 430 -26.00 -3.66 -24.34
N PHE A 431 -25.00 -4.28 -23.69
CA PHE A 431 -24.41 -5.55 -24.08
C PHE A 431 -24.87 -6.68 -23.17
N ASN A 432 -25.63 -7.63 -23.72
CA ASN A 432 -25.96 -8.87 -23.03
C ASN A 432 -24.76 -9.83 -23.11
N PHE A 433 -24.07 -10.03 -21.97
CA PHE A 433 -23.05 -11.07 -21.79
C PHE A 433 -23.67 -12.48 -21.58
N THR A 434 -24.99 -12.59 -21.63
CA THR A 434 -25.73 -13.83 -21.41
C THR A 434 -25.98 -14.56 -22.72
N ALA A 435 -25.34 -15.73 -22.87
CA ALA A 435 -25.69 -16.69 -23.90
C ALA A 435 -27.14 -17.19 -23.73
N VAL A 436 -27.73 -17.66 -24.83
CA VAL A 436 -29.12 -18.14 -24.94
C VAL A 436 -29.47 -19.15 -23.83
N PRO A 437 -30.64 -19.04 -23.18
CA PRO A 437 -31.04 -20.01 -22.17
C PRO A 437 -31.35 -21.38 -22.78
N GLU A 438 -30.47 -22.36 -22.52
CA GLU A 438 -30.81 -23.77 -22.68
C GLU A 438 -31.93 -24.17 -21.69
N VAL A 439 -32.85 -25.05 -22.10
CA VAL A 439 -33.96 -25.51 -21.26
C VAL A 439 -33.43 -26.50 -20.21
N PRO A 440 -33.42 -26.16 -18.90
CA PRO A 440 -32.77 -27.00 -17.90
C PRO A 440 -33.63 -28.21 -17.51
N SER A 441 -32.97 -29.36 -17.34
CA SER A 441 -33.62 -30.60 -16.90
C SER A 441 -34.25 -30.46 -15.50
N VAL A 442 -35.17 -31.38 -15.14
CA VAL A 442 -35.83 -31.36 -13.82
C VAL A 442 -34.83 -31.46 -12.67
N LEU A 443 -33.84 -32.37 -12.80
CA LEU A 443 -32.78 -32.53 -11.81
C LEU A 443 -31.92 -31.26 -11.68
N GLN A 444 -31.58 -30.62 -12.80
CA GLN A 444 -30.81 -29.37 -12.86
C GLN A 444 -31.57 -28.18 -12.24
N ARG A 445 -32.90 -28.14 -12.35
CA ARG A 445 -33.73 -27.15 -11.66
C ARG A 445 -33.77 -27.39 -10.14
N ALA A 446 -33.90 -28.64 -9.69
CA ALA A 446 -33.92 -28.97 -8.27
C ALA A 446 -32.56 -28.71 -7.59
N THR A 447 -31.46 -29.18 -8.18
CA THR A 447 -30.10 -28.94 -7.67
C THR A 447 -29.72 -27.47 -7.77
N GLY A 448 -30.11 -26.78 -8.84
CA GLY A 448 -29.95 -25.33 -9.00
C GLY A 448 -30.65 -24.54 -7.89
N SER A 449 -31.87 -24.92 -7.51
CA SER A 449 -32.63 -24.26 -6.43
C SER A 449 -31.94 -24.42 -5.06
N LEU A 450 -31.49 -25.62 -4.71
CA LEU A 450 -30.75 -25.87 -3.46
C LEU A 450 -29.41 -25.12 -3.42
N ALA A 451 -28.67 -25.13 -4.53
CA ALA A 451 -27.42 -24.38 -4.67
C ALA A 451 -27.65 -22.86 -4.56
N ALA A 452 -28.72 -22.34 -5.18
CA ALA A 452 -29.08 -20.92 -5.09
C ALA A 452 -29.46 -20.50 -3.67
N MET A 453 -30.19 -21.34 -2.93
CA MET A 453 -30.50 -21.09 -1.51
C MET A 453 -29.23 -21.08 -0.65
N PHE A 454 -28.34 -22.08 -0.82
CA PHE A 454 -27.09 -22.15 -0.07
C PHE A 454 -26.16 -20.95 -0.37
N LEU A 455 -25.92 -20.64 -1.64
CA LEU A 455 -25.14 -19.45 -2.05
C LEU A 455 -25.79 -18.14 -1.58
N GLY A 456 -27.13 -18.07 -1.57
CA GLY A 456 -27.87 -16.93 -1.02
C GLY A 456 -27.59 -16.71 0.47
N CYS A 457 -27.65 -17.77 1.28
CA CYS A 457 -27.31 -17.72 2.71
C CYS A 457 -25.84 -17.37 2.95
N VAL A 458 -24.92 -17.90 2.15
CA VAL A 458 -23.48 -17.57 2.21
C VAL A 458 -23.24 -16.10 1.86
N ALA A 459 -23.83 -15.59 0.77
CA ALA A 459 -23.70 -14.21 0.35
C ALA A 459 -24.29 -13.23 1.37
N LEU A 460 -25.46 -13.54 1.95
CA LEU A 460 -26.06 -12.75 3.05
C LEU A 460 -25.17 -12.71 4.29
N SER A 461 -24.60 -13.86 4.68
CA SER A 461 -23.67 -13.95 5.81
C SER A 461 -22.42 -13.11 5.59
N PHE A 462 -21.85 -13.16 4.38
CA PHE A 462 -20.73 -12.32 3.98
C PHE A 462 -21.11 -10.83 4.02
N TYR A 463 -22.25 -10.44 3.45
CA TYR A 463 -22.72 -9.05 3.45
C TYR A 463 -22.94 -8.52 4.87
N ALA A 464 -23.47 -9.34 5.78
CA ALA A 464 -23.63 -8.97 7.19
C ALA A 464 -22.27 -8.71 7.86
N LEU A 465 -21.28 -9.59 7.68
CA LEU A 465 -19.92 -9.39 8.20
C LEU A 465 -19.28 -8.11 7.63
N PHE A 466 -19.38 -7.90 6.32
CA PHE A 466 -18.86 -6.73 5.62
C PHE A 466 -19.53 -5.41 6.03
N SER A 467 -20.83 -5.47 6.37
CA SER A 467 -21.57 -4.33 6.90
C SER A 467 -21.14 -3.99 8.33
N LEU A 468 -20.95 -4.99 9.19
CA LEU A 468 -20.47 -4.80 10.57
C LEU A 468 -19.05 -4.22 10.62
N THR A 469 -18.14 -4.68 9.75
CA THR A 469 -16.80 -4.06 9.63
C THR A 469 -16.89 -2.65 9.07
N THR A 470 -17.76 -2.38 8.09
CA THR A 470 -17.97 -1.02 7.56
C THR A 470 -18.47 -0.07 8.64
N VAL A 471 -19.40 -0.48 9.51
CA VAL A 471 -19.79 0.32 10.70
C VAL A 471 -18.58 0.58 11.60
N ALA A 472 -17.77 -0.44 11.90
CA ALA A 472 -16.57 -0.26 12.73
C ALA A 472 -15.60 0.80 12.16
N LEU A 473 -15.51 0.87 10.84
CA LEU A 473 -14.62 1.80 10.12
C LEU A 473 -15.21 3.20 10.02
N PHE A 474 -16.52 3.34 9.78
CA PHE A 474 -17.21 4.63 9.87
C PHE A 474 -17.13 5.23 11.29
N LEU A 475 -17.16 4.41 12.34
CA LEU A 475 -16.95 4.91 13.72
C LEU A 475 -15.54 5.47 13.93
N LYS A 476 -14.51 4.84 13.37
CA LYS A 476 -13.12 5.34 13.40
C LYS A 476 -12.94 6.62 12.58
N LEU A 477 -13.71 6.82 11.52
CA LEU A 477 -13.62 7.99 10.62
C LEU A 477 -13.88 9.33 11.33
N TRP A 478 -14.70 9.34 12.40
CA TRP A 478 -14.99 10.55 13.17
C TRP A 478 -13.81 11.05 14.04
N GLN A 479 -12.73 10.26 14.17
CA GLN A 479 -11.51 10.59 14.94
C GLN A 479 -11.75 11.05 16.40
N ARG A 480 -12.88 10.66 16.99
CA ARG A 480 -13.24 11.02 18.37
C ARG A 480 -12.56 10.09 19.38
N PRO A 481 -11.90 10.61 20.43
CA PRO A 481 -11.55 9.79 21.59
C PRO A 481 -12.82 9.20 22.22
N LEU A 482 -12.73 7.98 22.76
CA LEU A 482 -13.84 7.25 23.40
C LEU A 482 -14.98 6.79 22.45
N LEU A 483 -14.83 6.95 21.13
CA LEU A 483 -15.78 6.41 20.14
C LEU A 483 -15.36 5.01 19.66
N ASP A 484 -15.28 4.07 20.60
CA ASP A 484 -14.95 2.68 20.26
C ASP A 484 -16.09 1.97 19.51
N PRO A 485 -15.78 1.16 18.48
CA PRO A 485 -16.78 0.33 17.82
C PRO A 485 -17.26 -0.79 18.76
N PRO A 486 -18.50 -1.29 18.60
CA PRO A 486 -19.03 -2.38 19.42
C PRO A 486 -18.09 -3.59 19.44
N ALA A 487 -17.97 -4.28 20.58
CA ALA A 487 -16.97 -5.33 20.79
C ALA A 487 -16.98 -6.44 19.71
N LEU A 488 -18.15 -6.81 19.19
CA LEU A 488 -18.30 -7.75 18.07
C LEU A 488 -17.69 -7.18 16.77
N CYS A 489 -18.01 -5.93 16.44
CA CYS A 489 -17.50 -5.24 15.25
C CYS A 489 -15.97 -5.05 15.34
N ALA A 490 -15.46 -4.70 16.53
CA ALA A 490 -14.04 -4.59 16.81
C ALA A 490 -13.31 -5.94 16.64
N ARG A 491 -13.88 -7.04 17.15
CA ARG A 491 -13.31 -8.39 17.04
C ARG A 491 -13.28 -8.89 15.60
N ILE A 492 -14.39 -8.76 14.86
CA ILE A 492 -14.46 -9.17 13.44
C ILE A 492 -13.47 -8.35 12.60
N TYR A 493 -13.40 -7.03 12.82
CA TYR A 493 -12.40 -6.19 12.17
C TYR A 493 -10.97 -6.63 12.50
N GLY A 494 -10.68 -6.96 13.77
CA GLY A 494 -9.36 -7.42 14.21
C GLY A 494 -8.90 -8.71 13.54
N GLU A 495 -9.79 -9.70 13.39
CA GLU A 495 -9.50 -10.97 12.69
C GLU A 495 -9.31 -10.76 11.17
N LEU A 496 -10.06 -9.85 10.54
CA LEU A 496 -9.99 -9.60 9.10
C LEU A 496 -8.91 -8.58 8.68
N ALA A 497 -8.39 -7.77 9.60
CA ALA A 497 -7.39 -6.74 9.32
C ALA A 497 -6.06 -7.30 8.71
N PRO A 498 -5.50 -8.45 9.17
CA PRO A 498 -4.34 -9.07 8.52
C PRO A 498 -4.58 -9.50 7.07
N LEU A 499 -5.85 -9.64 6.66
CA LEU A 499 -6.16 -10.01 5.29
C LEU A 499 -6.28 -8.80 4.36
N HIS A 500 -6.30 -7.57 4.89
CA HIS A 500 -6.74 -6.38 4.14
C HIS A 500 -8.11 -6.57 3.48
N ALA A 501 -8.99 -7.39 4.08
CA ALA A 501 -10.33 -7.66 3.60
C ALA A 501 -11.34 -6.52 3.90
N CYS A 502 -11.01 -5.62 4.83
CA CYS A 502 -11.85 -4.48 5.21
C CYS A 502 -10.97 -3.27 5.59
N ASN A 503 -10.92 -2.22 4.75
CA ASN A 503 -9.98 -1.10 4.93
C ASN A 503 -10.68 0.27 5.05
N VAL A 504 -9.97 1.25 5.64
CA VAL A 504 -10.36 2.66 5.63
C VAL A 504 -9.75 3.35 4.41
N TYR A 505 -10.54 4.19 3.75
CA TYR A 505 -10.09 5.07 2.67
C TYR A 505 -10.05 6.51 3.16
N GLY A 506 -9.16 7.32 2.59
CA GLY A 506 -8.93 8.69 3.02
C GLY A 506 -7.97 9.39 2.09
N LEU A 507 -8.30 9.47 0.80
CA LEU A 507 -7.45 10.13 -0.19
C LEU A 507 -7.44 11.65 0.03
N PHE A 508 -6.24 12.22 0.07
CA PHE A 508 -5.99 13.66 0.19
C PHE A 508 -6.68 14.37 1.37
N ALA A 509 -6.76 13.68 2.52
CA ALA A 509 -7.31 14.23 3.76
C ALA A 509 -6.73 15.61 4.14
N SER A 510 -5.44 15.87 3.84
CA SER A 510 -4.82 17.18 3.90
C SER A 510 -4.02 17.45 2.62
N VAL A 511 -3.90 18.72 2.26
CA VAL A 511 -3.16 19.22 1.09
C VAL A 511 -2.01 20.09 1.58
N THR A 512 -0.81 19.99 0.98
CA THR A 512 0.31 20.89 1.32
C THR A 512 0.24 22.19 0.54
N THR A 513 1.01 23.19 0.95
CA THR A 513 1.18 24.48 0.24
C THR A 513 2.56 24.66 -0.39
N SER A 514 3.45 23.68 -0.17
CA SER A 514 4.77 23.52 -0.77
C SER A 514 4.92 22.07 -1.25
N ARG A 515 5.80 21.85 -2.22
CA ARG A 515 6.13 20.54 -2.78
C ARG A 515 7.63 20.37 -2.69
N TYR A 516 8.07 19.95 -1.51
CA TYR A 516 9.45 19.57 -1.29
C TYR A 516 9.73 18.23 -1.99
N GLU A 517 10.79 18.18 -2.79
CA GLU A 517 11.32 16.97 -3.42
C GLU A 517 12.75 16.72 -2.91
N VAL A 518 13.10 15.44 -2.75
CA VAL A 518 14.47 15.03 -2.43
C VAL A 518 15.25 14.83 -3.72
N ILE A 519 16.37 15.53 -3.82
CA ILE A 519 17.33 15.42 -4.92
C ILE A 519 18.59 14.73 -4.39
N ILE A 520 19.08 13.75 -5.13
CA ILE A 520 20.31 13.02 -4.82
C ILE A 520 21.35 13.44 -5.85
N GLU A 521 22.54 13.76 -5.39
CA GLU A 521 23.64 14.23 -6.24
C GLU A 521 24.91 13.43 -5.94
N GLU A 522 25.63 13.05 -6.98
CA GLU A 522 26.89 12.32 -6.88
C GLU A 522 28.08 13.21 -7.24
N LEU A 523 29.17 13.11 -6.46
CA LEU A 523 30.41 13.81 -6.73
C LEU A 523 31.30 12.97 -7.64
N HIS A 524 31.56 13.49 -8.84
CA HIS A 524 32.42 12.89 -9.85
C HIS A 524 33.63 13.77 -10.13
N LEU A 525 34.75 13.14 -10.54
CA LEU A 525 35.87 13.85 -11.14
C LEU A 525 35.65 13.92 -12.64
N VAL A 526 35.62 15.13 -13.18
CA VAL A 526 35.53 15.39 -14.61
C VAL A 526 36.85 16.04 -15.04
N GLU A 527 37.45 15.55 -16.12
CA GLU A 527 38.62 16.22 -16.72
C GLU A 527 38.16 17.48 -17.45
N ASP A 528 38.57 18.64 -16.94
CA ASP A 528 38.32 19.92 -17.60
C ASP A 528 39.37 20.13 -18.70
N THR A 529 39.00 19.71 -19.91
CA THR A 529 39.80 19.85 -21.12
C THR A 529 39.82 21.28 -21.67
N THR A 530 39.09 22.22 -21.06
CA THR A 530 39.14 23.64 -21.44
C THR A 530 40.32 24.38 -20.78
N ALA A 531 40.88 23.81 -19.71
CA ALA A 531 42.13 24.25 -19.11
C ALA A 531 43.36 23.62 -19.80
N SER A 532 44.48 24.33 -19.82
CA SER A 532 45.78 23.81 -20.26
C SER A 532 46.86 24.18 -19.23
N PRO A 533 47.47 23.21 -18.54
CA PRO A 533 47.21 21.76 -18.62
C PRO A 533 45.78 21.38 -18.16
N PRO A 534 45.23 20.25 -18.64
CA PRO A 534 43.89 19.81 -18.25
C PRO A 534 43.83 19.54 -16.74
N THR A 535 42.81 20.08 -16.08
CA THR A 535 42.64 19.99 -14.62
C THR A 535 41.44 19.11 -14.28
N THR A 536 41.59 18.18 -13.35
CA THR A 536 40.45 17.42 -12.83
C THR A 536 39.61 18.27 -11.88
N ARG A 537 38.32 18.41 -12.17
CA ARG A 537 37.36 19.20 -11.37
C ARG A 537 36.30 18.30 -10.75
N GLU A 538 36.09 18.47 -9.45
CA GLU A 538 34.97 17.87 -8.74
C GLU A 538 33.64 18.52 -9.18
N THR A 539 32.74 17.71 -9.75
CA THR A 539 31.42 18.15 -10.24
C THR A 539 30.33 17.31 -9.60
N TRP A 540 29.28 17.97 -9.09
CA TRP A 540 28.08 17.31 -8.60
C TRP A 540 27.13 17.03 -9.76
N VAL A 541 26.67 15.78 -9.87
CA VAL A 541 25.73 15.33 -10.91
C VAL A 541 24.43 14.89 -10.23
N GLU A 542 23.34 15.57 -10.57
CA GLU A 542 21.99 15.23 -10.10
C GLU A 542 21.52 13.89 -10.69
N LEU A 543 20.91 13.04 -9.84
CA LEU A 543 20.32 11.78 -10.24
C LEU A 543 18.83 11.93 -10.59
N ASP A 544 18.50 11.64 -11.85
CA ASP A 544 17.13 11.67 -12.36
C ASP A 544 16.36 10.39 -12.00
N PHE A 545 15.05 10.52 -11.74
CA PHE A 545 14.12 9.42 -11.49
C PHE A 545 13.16 9.23 -12.67
N LEU A 546 12.48 8.08 -12.75
CA LEU A 546 11.64 7.75 -13.90
C LEU A 546 10.46 8.70 -14.09
N TYR A 547 9.75 9.08 -13.01
CA TYR A 547 8.47 9.80 -13.12
C TYR A 547 8.31 10.96 -12.14
N LYS A 548 9.03 10.96 -11.02
CA LYS A 548 9.11 12.06 -10.05
C LYS A 548 9.60 13.36 -10.74
N PRO A 549 9.13 14.56 -10.36
CA PRO A 549 9.74 15.82 -10.78
C PRO A 549 11.22 15.93 -10.36
N GLY A 550 12.05 16.48 -11.25
CA GLY A 550 13.49 16.64 -11.05
C GLY A 550 14.00 17.77 -11.94
N ASP A 551 14.43 17.44 -13.15
CA ASP A 551 14.64 18.43 -14.21
C ASP A 551 13.44 19.39 -14.36
N VAL A 552 13.72 20.71 -14.37
CA VAL A 552 12.72 21.78 -14.53
C VAL A 552 12.20 21.91 -15.97
N ASP A 553 13.00 21.48 -16.95
CA ASP A 553 12.68 21.49 -18.37
C ASP A 553 11.96 20.22 -18.84
N ARG A 554 12.07 19.14 -18.07
CA ARG A 554 11.42 17.86 -18.40
C ARG A 554 9.90 17.96 -18.24
N ARG A 555 9.19 17.72 -19.33
CA ARG A 555 7.72 17.59 -19.35
C ARG A 555 7.25 16.50 -18.36
N PRO A 556 6.37 16.82 -17.40
CA PRO A 556 5.77 15.84 -16.51
C PRO A 556 4.98 14.79 -17.30
N GLN A 557 5.36 13.52 -17.15
CA GLN A 557 4.83 12.42 -17.97
C GLN A 557 3.41 12.00 -17.54
N TRP A 558 2.70 11.34 -18.45
CA TRP A 558 1.38 10.76 -18.19
C TRP A 558 1.44 9.24 -18.39
N LEU A 559 1.06 8.48 -17.36
CA LEU A 559 1.17 7.02 -17.29
C LEU A 559 -0.10 6.33 -17.82
N TRP A 560 -0.22 6.24 -19.14
CA TRP A 560 -1.44 5.82 -19.85
C TRP A 560 -1.93 4.37 -19.61
N PHE A 561 -1.17 3.52 -18.91
CA PHE A 561 -1.45 2.07 -18.76
C PHE A 561 -1.62 1.62 -17.31
N GLY A 562 -2.05 2.50 -16.41
CA GLY A 562 -2.29 2.14 -15.01
C GLY A 562 -1.01 1.83 -14.21
N HIS A 563 0.17 2.09 -14.77
CA HIS A 563 1.45 1.90 -14.08
C HIS A 563 1.55 2.77 -12.82
N MET A 564 2.06 2.18 -11.76
CA MET A 564 2.19 2.75 -10.42
C MET A 564 3.65 2.62 -9.95
N PRO A 565 4.50 3.64 -10.15
CA PRO A 565 5.92 3.56 -9.81
C PRO A 565 6.13 3.72 -8.30
N ARG A 566 6.50 2.63 -7.62
CA ARG A 566 6.45 2.56 -6.15
C ARG A 566 7.56 3.37 -5.49
N LEU A 567 8.72 3.50 -6.14
CA LEU A 567 9.84 4.28 -5.60
C LEU A 567 9.56 5.79 -5.67
N ASP A 568 9.17 6.32 -6.83
CA ASP A 568 8.82 7.73 -7.02
C ASP A 568 7.71 8.18 -6.05
N TRP A 569 6.66 7.35 -5.89
CA TRP A 569 5.62 7.59 -4.90
C TRP A 569 6.15 7.59 -3.45
N ARG A 570 7.09 6.71 -3.11
CA ARG A 570 7.72 6.69 -1.77
C ARG A 570 8.60 7.91 -1.51
N LEU A 571 9.28 8.43 -2.54
CA LEU A 571 10.07 9.65 -2.46
C LEU A 571 9.20 10.87 -2.16
N TRP A 572 8.01 10.99 -2.75
CA TRP A 572 7.05 12.05 -2.41
C TRP A 572 6.62 12.02 -0.93
N PHE A 573 6.44 10.84 -0.33
CA PHE A 573 6.11 10.73 1.10
C PHE A 573 7.26 11.08 2.05
N LEU A 574 8.52 11.05 1.59
CA LEU A 574 9.69 11.23 2.46
C LEU A 574 9.78 12.68 3.01
N PRO A 575 9.73 13.76 2.20
CA PRO A 575 9.66 15.13 2.69
C PRO A 575 8.45 15.41 3.59
N LEU A 576 7.29 14.80 3.31
CA LEU A 576 6.09 14.95 4.13
C LEU A 576 6.30 14.37 5.54
N ARG A 577 6.94 13.20 5.64
CA ARG A 577 7.33 12.60 6.92
C ARG A 577 8.36 13.48 7.65
N LEU A 578 9.41 13.91 6.97
CA LEU A 578 10.47 14.73 7.58
C LEU A 578 9.92 16.06 8.08
N SER A 579 9.15 16.79 7.26
CA SER A 579 8.52 18.07 7.64
C SER A 579 7.62 17.94 8.88
N ARG A 580 6.84 16.84 8.97
CA ARG A 580 6.03 16.56 10.16
C ARG A 580 6.89 16.26 11.40
N LEU A 581 7.93 15.46 11.28
CA LEU A 581 8.82 15.13 12.41
C LEU A 581 9.60 16.37 12.89
N ILE A 582 10.09 17.19 11.97
CA ILE A 582 10.75 18.48 12.27
C ILE A 582 9.78 19.41 13.01
N SER A 583 8.55 19.55 12.52
CA SER A 583 7.52 20.41 13.14
C SER A 583 7.15 19.97 14.56
N LEU A 584 7.13 18.65 14.81
CA LEU A 584 6.92 18.09 16.15
C LEU A 584 8.13 18.33 17.05
N ALA A 585 9.35 18.02 16.60
CA ALA A 585 10.56 18.25 17.39
C ALA A 585 10.72 19.73 17.78
N MET A 586 10.45 20.67 16.86
CA MET A 586 10.46 22.11 17.14
C MET A 586 9.38 22.51 18.17
N ARG A 587 8.18 21.91 18.08
CA ARG A 587 7.10 22.12 19.06
C ARG A 587 7.48 21.58 20.45
N ASP A 588 8.21 20.48 20.49
CA ASP A 588 8.73 19.86 21.71
C ASP A 588 10.00 20.56 22.24
N GLY A 589 10.39 21.71 21.66
CA GLY A 589 11.48 22.57 22.14
C GLY A 589 12.87 22.24 21.57
N ALA A 590 12.99 21.36 20.57
CA ALA A 590 14.28 21.06 19.96
C ALA A 590 14.86 22.27 19.20
N ALA A 591 16.12 22.61 19.48
CA ALA A 591 16.81 23.69 18.79
C ALA A 591 16.99 23.38 17.29
N PRO A 592 16.83 24.37 16.38
CA PRO A 592 16.96 24.15 14.94
C PRO A 592 18.29 23.50 14.52
N ALA A 593 19.40 23.91 15.13
CA ALA A 593 20.72 23.32 14.88
C ALA A 593 20.79 21.83 15.26
N ALA A 594 20.13 21.41 16.33
CA ALA A 594 20.08 20.01 16.75
C ALA A 594 19.24 19.17 15.78
N VAL A 595 18.15 19.72 15.24
CA VAL A 595 17.33 19.06 14.21
C VAL A 595 18.12 18.92 12.90
N THR A 596 18.83 19.96 12.46
CA THR A 596 19.72 19.89 11.28
C THR A 596 20.84 18.86 11.46
N ALA A 597 21.50 18.85 12.63
CA ALA A 597 22.52 17.85 12.94
C ALA A 597 21.95 16.42 12.95
N ALA A 598 20.76 16.20 13.51
CA ALA A 598 20.11 14.89 13.51
C ALA A 598 19.73 14.40 12.10
N LEU A 599 19.31 15.31 11.22
CA LEU A 599 19.06 15.01 9.80
C LEU A 599 20.37 14.58 9.11
N GLN A 600 21.43 15.37 9.24
CA GLN A 600 22.75 15.13 8.65
C GLN A 600 23.42 13.84 9.15
N GLN A 601 23.28 13.53 10.44
CA GLN A 601 23.79 12.31 11.05
C GLN A 601 22.93 11.07 10.74
N GLY A 602 21.80 11.21 10.04
CA GLY A 602 20.93 10.10 9.70
C GLY A 602 20.24 9.46 10.91
N ALA A 603 19.89 10.25 11.93
CA ALA A 603 19.45 9.73 13.22
C ALA A 603 18.31 8.70 13.12
N ALA A 604 18.41 7.65 13.93
CA ALA A 604 17.55 6.47 13.84
C ALA A 604 16.06 6.82 13.92
N GLY A 605 15.28 6.37 12.94
CA GLY A 605 13.83 6.61 12.86
C GLY A 605 13.39 7.86 12.10
N LEU A 606 14.29 8.80 11.75
CA LEU A 606 13.96 9.91 10.85
C LEU A 606 13.62 9.37 9.45
N TYR A 607 14.57 8.66 8.85
CA TYR A 607 14.45 8.07 7.51
C TYR A 607 13.79 6.67 7.55
N PRO A 608 13.07 6.26 6.50
CA PRO A 608 12.61 4.88 6.33
C PRO A 608 13.78 3.88 6.19
N PRO A 609 13.63 2.59 6.58
CA PRO A 609 14.70 1.60 6.50
C PRO A 609 15.28 1.38 5.09
N TRP A 610 14.46 1.53 4.04
CA TRP A 610 14.90 1.40 2.65
C TRP A 610 15.75 2.59 2.15
N TRP A 611 15.78 3.72 2.88
CA TRP A 611 16.45 4.94 2.42
C TRP A 611 17.97 4.78 2.39
N SER A 612 18.58 4.33 3.49
CA SER A 612 20.02 4.07 3.54
C SER A 612 20.44 2.95 2.58
N VAL A 613 19.58 1.94 2.41
CA VAL A 613 19.78 0.85 1.43
C VAL A 613 19.79 1.40 0.00
N LEU A 614 18.84 2.27 -0.37
CA LEU A 614 18.80 2.93 -1.68
C LEU A 614 20.11 3.64 -1.98
N LEU A 615 20.55 4.54 -1.10
CA LEU A 615 21.78 5.30 -1.28
C LEU A 615 23.00 4.37 -1.41
N ALA A 616 23.12 3.36 -0.54
CA ALA A 616 24.22 2.39 -0.59
C ALA A 616 24.22 1.54 -1.88
N ARG A 617 23.04 1.16 -2.39
CA ARG A 617 22.92 0.34 -3.62
C ARG A 617 23.19 1.17 -4.89
N ILE A 618 22.81 2.44 -4.91
CA ILE A 618 23.18 3.42 -5.95
C ILE A 618 24.71 3.57 -6.03
N CYS A 619 25.37 3.86 -4.90
CA CYS A 619 26.83 3.99 -4.83
C CYS A 619 27.57 2.68 -5.20
N ARG A 620 26.93 1.53 -5.02
CA ARG A 620 27.46 0.20 -5.40
C ARG A 620 27.14 -0.23 -6.85
N ARG A 621 26.47 0.61 -7.65
CA ARG A 621 26.08 0.34 -9.05
C ARG A 621 25.27 -0.95 -9.23
N GLN A 622 24.30 -1.19 -8.35
CA GLN A 622 23.49 -2.41 -8.38
C GLN A 622 22.41 -2.31 -9.47
N PRO A 623 22.44 -3.14 -10.54
CA PRO A 623 21.67 -2.90 -11.76
C PRO A 623 20.15 -2.92 -11.53
N GLU A 624 19.66 -3.77 -10.63
CA GLU A 624 18.25 -3.90 -10.28
C GLU A 624 17.71 -2.65 -9.57
N VAL A 625 18.57 -1.93 -8.85
CA VAL A 625 18.22 -0.66 -8.19
C VAL A 625 18.43 0.52 -9.15
N LEU A 626 19.46 0.49 -10.00
CA LEU A 626 19.65 1.48 -11.07
C LEU A 626 18.49 1.45 -12.09
N ALA A 627 17.88 0.29 -12.34
CA ALA A 627 16.68 0.17 -13.17
C ALA A 627 15.43 0.87 -12.61
N LEU A 628 15.43 1.27 -11.33
CA LEU A 628 14.39 2.11 -10.73
C LEU A 628 14.66 3.62 -10.92
N LEU A 629 15.84 3.99 -11.42
CA LEU A 629 16.20 5.37 -11.73
C LEU A 629 15.85 5.73 -13.17
N GLY A 630 15.78 7.03 -13.46
CA GLY A 630 15.52 7.51 -14.81
C GLY A 630 16.73 7.36 -15.74
N PRO A 631 16.56 7.56 -17.06
CA PRO A 631 17.69 7.88 -17.92
C PRO A 631 18.35 9.17 -17.39
N GLN A 632 19.67 9.11 -17.18
CA GLN A 632 20.44 10.19 -16.60
C GLN A 632 20.96 11.13 -17.67
N ARG A 633 20.90 12.44 -17.45
CA ARG A 633 21.31 13.45 -18.45
C ARG A 633 22.81 13.47 -18.73
N ASN A 634 23.64 13.37 -17.68
CA ASN A 634 25.07 13.71 -17.76
C ASN A 634 26.02 12.53 -17.49
N ILE A 635 25.51 11.35 -17.13
CA ILE A 635 26.35 10.21 -16.70
C ILE A 635 25.68 8.85 -16.93
N ASP A 636 26.36 7.91 -17.57
CA ASP A 636 25.91 6.51 -17.61
C ASP A 636 26.29 5.81 -16.30
N LEU A 637 25.35 5.74 -15.35
CA LEU A 637 25.56 5.11 -14.04
C LEU A 637 25.97 3.62 -14.13
N ALA A 638 25.63 2.90 -15.21
CA ALA A 638 26.03 1.50 -15.36
C ALA A 638 27.53 1.35 -15.67
N ARG A 639 28.16 2.38 -16.24
CA ARG A 639 29.57 2.40 -16.63
C ARG A 639 30.42 3.33 -15.77
N ALA A 640 29.80 4.29 -15.09
CA ALA A 640 30.49 5.28 -14.28
C ALA A 640 31.17 4.66 -13.05
N PRO A 641 32.33 5.19 -12.63
CA PRO A 641 32.97 4.79 -11.39
C PRO A 641 32.05 5.07 -10.19
N ARG A 642 32.40 4.47 -9.05
CA ARG A 642 31.71 4.75 -7.78
C ARG A 642 31.90 6.24 -7.42
N PRO A 643 30.87 6.91 -6.90
CA PRO A 643 30.95 8.34 -6.63
C PRO A 643 31.91 8.62 -5.47
N ARG A 644 32.67 9.72 -5.56
CA ARG A 644 33.55 10.18 -4.46
C ARG A 644 32.78 10.80 -3.30
N GLY A 645 31.51 11.11 -3.52
CA GLY A 645 30.65 11.69 -2.52
C GLY A 645 29.19 11.66 -2.93
N LEU A 646 28.33 11.80 -1.95
CA LEU A 646 26.88 11.76 -2.12
C LEU A 646 26.29 12.92 -1.32
N ARG A 647 25.51 13.78 -1.98
CA ARG A 647 24.76 14.86 -1.37
C ARG A 647 23.27 14.61 -1.54
N VAL A 648 22.49 14.93 -0.52
CA VAL A 648 21.04 14.86 -0.53
C VAL A 648 20.49 16.24 -0.18
N SER A 649 19.80 16.83 -1.14
CA SER A 649 19.31 18.21 -1.11
C SER A 649 17.77 18.23 -1.14
N LEU A 650 17.15 19.25 -0.54
CA LEU A 650 15.70 19.45 -0.57
C LEU A 650 15.32 20.70 -1.39
N PHE A 651 14.41 20.57 -2.34
CA PHE A 651 14.00 21.66 -3.25
C PHE A 651 12.47 21.87 -3.19
N ASP A 652 11.97 23.11 -3.12
CA ASP A 652 10.53 23.41 -3.27
C ASP A 652 10.22 23.60 -4.76
N TYR A 653 9.41 22.71 -5.32
CA TYR A 653 9.04 22.69 -6.74
C TYR A 653 7.67 23.31 -6.97
N ARG A 654 7.51 24.10 -8.03
CA ARG A 654 6.23 24.68 -8.46
C ARG A 654 6.09 24.63 -9.98
N PHE A 655 4.87 24.71 -10.48
CA PHE A 655 4.67 24.95 -11.92
C PHE A 655 5.17 26.34 -12.31
N ARG A 656 5.79 26.43 -13.48
CA ARG A 656 6.12 27.71 -14.13
C ARG A 656 4.81 28.37 -14.63
N PRO A 657 4.64 29.70 -14.53
CA PRO A 657 3.59 30.42 -15.24
C PRO A 657 3.61 30.22 -16.76
N PRO A 658 2.43 30.31 -17.42
CA PRO A 658 2.34 30.43 -18.88
C PRO A 658 3.24 31.57 -19.41
N PRO A 659 3.78 31.49 -20.64
CA PRO A 659 4.72 32.50 -21.16
C PRO A 659 4.19 33.94 -21.21
N ASN A 660 2.87 34.12 -21.21
CA ASN A 660 2.18 35.42 -21.20
C ASN A 660 1.85 35.95 -19.79
N GLN A 661 2.33 35.29 -18.73
CA GLN A 661 2.15 35.73 -17.34
C GLN A 661 3.50 35.99 -16.66
N PRO A 662 3.58 36.98 -15.74
CA PRO A 662 4.81 37.25 -15.01
C PRO A 662 5.19 36.07 -14.10
N LEU A 663 6.49 35.89 -13.85
CA LEU A 663 6.99 34.76 -13.06
C LEU A 663 6.45 34.74 -11.61
N TYR A 664 6.09 35.90 -11.04
CA TYR A 664 5.48 35.98 -9.71
C TYR A 664 4.02 35.47 -9.66
N ALA A 665 3.34 35.25 -10.80
CA ALA A 665 1.97 34.74 -10.83
C ALA A 665 1.83 33.35 -10.14
N ALA A 666 2.86 32.50 -10.18
CA ALA A 666 2.86 31.17 -9.56
C ALA A 666 2.96 31.14 -8.02
N PHE A 667 2.87 32.30 -7.37
CA PHE A 667 2.66 32.40 -5.93
C PHE A 667 1.20 32.79 -5.59
N PHE A 668 0.41 33.24 -6.58
CA PHE A 668 -0.97 33.69 -6.41
C PHE A 668 -1.96 32.76 -7.13
N PRO A 669 -2.45 31.71 -6.45
CA PRO A 669 -3.64 31.05 -6.93
C PRO A 669 -4.86 31.99 -6.90
N GLU A 670 -5.87 31.68 -7.70
CA GLU A 670 -7.10 32.48 -7.85
C GLU A 670 -7.74 32.92 -6.53
N GLY A 671 -8.13 34.19 -6.47
CA GLY A 671 -8.90 34.78 -5.38
C GLY A 671 -8.10 35.64 -4.39
N LEU A 672 -6.82 35.91 -4.65
CA LEU A 672 -6.03 36.86 -3.84
C LEU A 672 -6.12 38.29 -4.38
N ARG A 673 -5.88 39.26 -3.49
CA ARG A 673 -5.92 40.70 -3.79
C ARG A 673 -4.88 41.09 -4.86
N PRO A 674 -5.11 42.15 -5.65
CA PRO A 674 -4.05 42.74 -6.47
C PRO A 674 -2.89 43.18 -5.56
N LEU A 675 -1.66 42.94 -6.02
CA LEU A 675 -0.44 43.20 -5.25
C LEU A 675 -0.12 44.68 -5.19
N SER A 676 0.47 45.10 -4.07
CA SER A 676 1.24 46.32 -4.02
C SER A 676 2.55 46.18 -4.81
N GLN A 677 3.09 47.30 -5.28
CA GLN A 677 4.39 47.33 -5.97
C GLN A 677 5.53 46.78 -5.09
N GLN A 678 5.44 46.96 -3.77
CA GLN A 678 6.42 46.41 -2.82
C GLN A 678 6.36 44.88 -2.77
N GLU A 679 5.16 44.29 -2.66
CA GLU A 679 4.99 42.82 -2.70
C GLU A 679 5.50 42.23 -4.03
N ILE A 680 5.33 42.93 -5.17
CA ILE A 680 5.90 42.50 -6.45
C ILE A 680 7.44 42.50 -6.39
N HIS A 681 8.05 43.57 -5.88
CA HIS A 681 9.50 43.71 -5.83
C HIS A 681 10.16 42.64 -4.94
N GLU A 682 9.64 42.43 -3.72
CA GLU A 682 10.11 41.38 -2.79
C GLU A 682 10.07 39.98 -3.43
N MET A 683 9.13 39.76 -4.34
CA MET A 683 8.97 38.48 -5.05
C MET A 683 9.85 38.34 -6.29
N GLU A 684 10.14 39.44 -6.98
CA GLU A 684 11.14 39.48 -8.05
C GLU A 684 12.56 39.26 -7.50
N GLU A 685 12.85 39.74 -6.28
CA GLU A 685 14.04 39.34 -5.52
C GLU A 685 13.98 37.85 -5.13
N GLU A 686 12.86 37.35 -4.59
CA GLU A 686 12.77 35.92 -4.23
C GLU A 686 13.04 35.02 -5.45
N LEU A 687 12.51 35.39 -6.62
CA LEU A 687 12.65 34.67 -7.90
C LEU A 687 14.10 34.46 -8.34
N GLN A 688 15.05 35.31 -7.93
CA GLN A 688 16.47 35.10 -8.24
C GLN A 688 17.03 33.81 -7.63
N ASN A 689 16.38 33.28 -6.58
CA ASN A 689 16.74 32.02 -5.92
C ASN A 689 16.04 30.78 -6.51
N TRP A 690 15.34 30.94 -7.64
CA TRP A 690 14.62 29.87 -8.33
C TRP A 690 15.31 29.51 -9.65
N GLU A 691 15.58 28.22 -9.83
CA GLU A 691 15.87 27.66 -11.16
C GLU A 691 14.53 27.51 -11.90
N VAL A 692 14.39 28.21 -13.02
CA VAL A 692 13.13 28.29 -13.79
C VAL A 692 13.31 27.63 -15.15
N GLY A 693 12.72 26.45 -15.33
CA GLY A 693 12.72 25.76 -16.61
C GLY A 693 11.87 26.48 -17.66
N SER A 694 12.08 26.14 -18.93
CA SER A 694 11.47 26.76 -20.12
C SER A 694 9.94 26.75 -20.15
N TRP A 695 9.28 25.76 -19.55
CA TRP A 695 7.82 25.61 -19.67
C TRP A 695 7.10 25.00 -18.46
N TRP A 696 7.65 23.95 -17.84
CA TRP A 696 6.86 23.08 -16.95
C TRP A 696 6.99 23.45 -15.48
N MET A 697 8.22 23.43 -14.98
CA MET A 697 8.52 23.50 -13.56
C MET A 697 9.53 24.61 -13.26
N ARG A 698 9.58 24.98 -11.99
CA ARG A 698 10.66 25.74 -11.37
C ARG A 698 10.93 25.14 -10.00
N ARG A 699 12.15 25.30 -9.49
CA ARG A 699 12.54 24.85 -8.16
C ARG A 699 13.33 25.91 -7.41
N ARG A 700 13.00 26.12 -6.14
CA ARG A 700 13.79 26.99 -5.26
C ARG A 700 14.97 26.19 -4.73
N HIS A 701 16.18 26.71 -4.90
CA HIS A 701 17.35 26.09 -4.29
C HIS A 701 17.33 26.41 -2.79
N ARG A 702 16.94 25.42 -1.98
CA ARG A 702 16.91 25.52 -0.52
C ARG A 702 17.75 24.40 0.08
N THR A 703 19.05 24.45 -0.17
CA THR A 703 20.05 23.44 0.20
C THR A 703 20.08 23.22 1.72
N ILE A 704 19.17 22.38 2.19
CA ILE A 704 19.27 21.69 3.46
C ILE A 704 20.00 20.40 3.11
N ASP A 705 21.31 20.36 3.35
CA ASP A 705 22.09 19.14 3.23
C ASP A 705 21.54 18.12 4.23
N LEU A 706 20.68 17.22 3.76
CA LEU A 706 20.07 16.15 4.53
C LEU A 706 21.08 15.03 4.82
N LEU A 707 22.06 14.88 3.93
CA LEU A 707 23.19 13.98 4.04
C LEU A 707 24.29 14.46 3.08
N SER A 708 25.53 14.58 3.55
CA SER A 708 26.70 14.83 2.70
C SER A 708 27.83 13.89 3.10
N ILE A 709 28.10 12.88 2.28
CA ILE A 709 29.22 11.95 2.42
C ILE A 709 30.29 12.36 1.42
N ARG A 710 31.55 12.46 1.84
CA ARG A 710 32.73 12.56 0.94
C ARG A 710 33.73 11.49 1.36
N SER A 711 34.30 10.76 0.41
CA SER A 711 35.47 9.94 0.68
C SER A 711 36.67 10.85 0.90
N SER A 712 37.37 10.66 2.04
CA SER A 712 38.65 11.31 2.26
C SER A 712 39.70 10.65 1.34
N SER A 713 40.55 11.45 0.71
CA SER A 713 41.61 10.94 -0.17
C SER A 713 42.63 10.07 0.57
N LYS A 714 42.79 10.26 1.89
CA LYS A 714 43.79 9.58 2.72
C LYS A 714 43.67 8.05 2.76
N SER A 715 42.46 7.48 2.63
CA SER A 715 42.30 6.02 2.71
C SER A 715 42.70 5.27 1.44
N ALA A 716 43.05 5.97 0.35
CA ALA A 716 43.51 5.35 -0.90
C ALA A 716 45.05 5.25 -0.97
N GLU A 717 45.77 6.17 -0.34
CA GLU A 717 47.24 6.16 -0.29
C GLU A 717 47.75 5.07 0.66
N GLU A 718 47.12 4.90 1.83
CA GLU A 718 47.49 3.84 2.80
C GLU A 718 47.29 2.42 2.23
N SER A 719 46.30 2.21 1.35
CA SER A 719 46.12 0.92 0.65
C SER A 719 47.17 0.64 -0.43
N HIS A 720 47.84 1.67 -0.96
CA HIS A 720 48.93 1.50 -1.93
C HIS A 720 50.31 1.39 -1.26
N SER A 721 50.50 1.94 -0.06
CA SER A 721 51.72 1.66 0.74
C SER A 721 51.73 0.26 1.33
N ALA A 722 50.57 -0.33 1.64
CA ALA A 722 50.48 -1.67 2.21
C ALA A 722 50.67 -2.80 1.17
N SER A 723 50.39 -2.55 -0.12
CA SER A 723 50.54 -3.57 -1.18
C SER A 723 51.94 -3.64 -1.80
N ALA A 724 52.93 -2.93 -1.23
CA ALA A 724 54.28 -2.80 -1.77
C ALA A 724 55.37 -3.45 -0.89
N SER A 725 55.01 -4.06 0.25
CA SER A 725 55.97 -4.69 1.18
C SER A 725 55.75 -6.19 1.43
N GLU A 726 54.81 -6.84 0.74
CA GLU A 726 54.54 -8.30 0.82
C GLU A 726 54.71 -8.96 -0.57
N ALA A 727 55.83 -8.68 -1.23
CA ALA A 727 56.19 -9.24 -2.54
C ALA A 727 57.66 -9.68 -2.58
N LEU A 728 58.04 -10.53 -1.63
CA LEU A 728 59.28 -11.31 -1.61
C LEU A 728 59.05 -12.60 -0.80
N ASP A 729 59.65 -13.68 -1.28
CA ASP A 729 59.73 -15.05 -0.72
C ASP A 729 58.54 -16.03 -0.92
N ASP A 730 58.93 -17.30 -1.08
CA ASP A 730 58.17 -18.57 -1.20
C ASP A 730 57.34 -18.86 -2.48
N GLU A 731 58.06 -19.23 -3.56
CA GLU A 731 57.69 -20.37 -4.41
C GLU A 731 58.10 -21.69 -3.70
N PRO A 732 57.34 -22.80 -3.85
CA PRO A 732 57.89 -23.84 -4.72
C PRO A 732 56.89 -24.69 -5.53
N ALA A 733 57.24 -24.89 -6.80
CA ALA A 733 57.28 -26.15 -7.56
C ALA A 733 56.11 -27.17 -7.55
N GLU A 734 55.74 -27.56 -8.77
CA GLU A 734 54.87 -28.69 -9.13
C GLU A 734 55.36 -30.06 -8.61
N MET A 735 54.43 -30.96 -8.24
CA MET A 735 54.55 -32.37 -8.67
C MET A 735 53.24 -33.16 -8.60
N HIS A 736 53.11 -34.13 -9.51
CA HIS A 736 51.98 -35.04 -9.72
C HIS A 736 51.49 -35.82 -8.48
N SER A 737 50.16 -35.90 -8.31
CA SER A 737 49.39 -37.16 -8.43
C SER A 737 47.88 -36.90 -8.45
#